data_AF-A0AA85FZH2-F1
#
_entry.id   AF-A0AA85FZH2-F1
#
_cell.length_a   1.000
_cell.length_b   1.000
_cell.length_c   1.000
_cell.angle_alpha   90.00
_cell.angle_beta   90.00
_cell.angle_gamma   90.00
#
_symmetry.space_group_name_H-M   'P 1'
#
loop_
_entity.id
_entity.type
_entity.pdbx_description
1 polymer ?
#
loop_
_entity_poly.entity_id
_entity_poly.type
_entity_poly.pdbx_seq_one_letter_code
_entity_poly.pdbx_strand_id
1 'polypeptide(L)'
;MLLSCAKPQTMPNEAISCIHKYMLDFDICKCCIIRLTNGRCQQIDLLNVFHSQAYPDEFICKLCFGLLHNPYLCDIPRNLNESQNEMEFTNEEFDKYVLLYLYKELNGSRYQYTAYQLRVTEPINIILREQFLWDELICMSIDHVNNTSNSSTIEKLNNPQITFTKDDINALRSYAIPVKTAWKWIVDEKLSSLLKAPLIYSLRNDTELKLIKTNELIVNNSNYDQESNIICITVEFANFFIQSDYNEFLSYLERSPLNAIRSWLVRSKSIKIPRKRSRFHYEKELNMNPSEKELFKDEKVIEELTTKTLSSQTFNSNVNSSICNPYSVINIGYTLPKSFHFSRGLLTELIPLLKDVCLQSNYLRKISSSNCSPAFITSLEIVRSVPLYLAGRYVKLSRRLSQSPWIIGSQRKLDSSVEELITQPILPRFGANAQSCFITSGREDVDVRCLGLGRPFAIELSNYELLPSQIIQRWSVNNNLDVECNEDEPLDLLKLASFINSTTQGRVFIRDLQLVSSKSATAALKLGEMHKAKCYRAVCWCPQGGINTELLMKMLQYTTLLNRTNENIDHVNTIHWPPNKINSIKYGKIYFGPLDIHQLTPIRVLHRRPLLNRKRTIYHLCFMSYVETIGANIFEFDDFKSWSKLYPEDELFILEIRCEAGTYVKELVHGDLGRCNPSLASIFGRQLDILALDVIGVELDWPTRLKDPILN
;
A
#
# COMPACT_ATOMS: atom_id res chain seq x y z
N MET A 1 7.98 11.35 37.86
CA MET A 1 8.92 10.68 38.78
C MET A 1 10.26 10.54 38.08
N LEU A 2 11.22 11.34 38.55
CA LEU A 2 12.62 11.33 38.12
C LEU A 2 13.25 9.97 38.48
N LEU A 3 13.53 9.14 37.48
CA LEU A 3 14.44 8.00 37.65
C LEU A 3 15.84 8.47 37.32
N SER A 4 16.55 8.94 38.35
CA SER A 4 18.02 8.98 38.38
C SER A 4 18.53 7.53 38.37
N CYS A 5 18.56 6.90 37.20
CA CYS A 5 19.22 5.62 37.02
C CYS A 5 20.69 5.87 36.62
N ALA A 6 21.59 5.45 37.50
CA ALA A 6 23.04 5.56 37.39
C ALA A 6 23.61 5.27 35.97
N LYS A 7 24.63 6.04 35.59
CA LYS A 7 25.45 5.82 34.39
C LYS A 7 26.13 4.45 34.49
N PRO A 8 25.98 3.52 33.53
CA PRO A 8 26.97 2.50 33.33
C PRO A 8 28.13 3.16 32.56
N GLN A 9 29.07 3.76 33.29
CA GLN A 9 30.40 4.02 32.75
C GLN A 9 31.12 2.67 32.70
N THR A 10 31.01 1.96 31.58
CA THR A 10 31.79 0.72 31.36
C THR A 10 33.18 1.00 30.81
N MET A 11 33.42 2.20 30.25
CA MET A 11 34.72 2.62 29.70
C MET A 11 35.37 3.77 30.50
N PRO A 12 36.68 3.72 30.75
CA PRO A 12 37.44 4.83 31.34
C PRO A 12 37.36 6.11 30.47
N ASN A 13 37.30 7.29 31.11
CA ASN A 13 37.26 8.58 30.39
C ASN A 13 38.49 8.79 29.48
N GLU A 14 39.64 8.29 29.90
CA GLU A 14 40.90 8.33 29.13
C GLU A 14 40.80 7.51 27.84
N ALA A 15 40.12 6.36 27.89
CA ALA A 15 39.86 5.48 26.75
C ALA A 15 38.96 6.17 25.71
N ILE A 16 37.88 6.79 26.17
CA ILE A 16 36.97 7.55 25.30
C ILE A 16 37.68 8.76 24.70
N SER A 17 38.47 9.51 25.48
CA SER A 17 39.23 10.66 24.99
C SER A 17 40.26 10.27 23.93
N CYS A 18 40.93 9.13 24.12
CA CYS A 18 41.86 8.56 23.15
C CYS A 18 41.14 8.23 21.82
N ILE A 19 39.99 7.56 21.88
CA ILE A 19 39.15 7.26 20.70
C ILE A 19 38.70 8.55 20.00
N HIS A 20 38.26 9.56 20.74
CA HIS A 20 37.81 10.85 20.17
C HIS A 20 38.93 11.51 19.38
N LYS A 21 40.16 11.54 19.92
CA LYS A 21 41.33 12.11 19.23
C LYS A 21 41.59 11.38 17.92
N TYR A 22 41.58 10.05 17.92
CA TYR A 22 41.77 9.28 16.69
C TYR A 22 40.68 9.55 15.65
N MET A 23 39.41 9.61 16.07
CA MET A 23 38.33 9.92 15.14
C MET A 23 38.47 11.32 14.52
N LEU A 24 38.95 12.30 15.28
CA LEU A 24 39.29 13.62 14.74
C LEU A 24 40.42 13.55 13.70
N ASP A 25 41.47 12.76 13.96
CA ASP A 25 42.57 12.53 13.00
C ASP A 25 42.10 11.87 11.69
N PHE A 26 40.95 11.20 11.70
CA PHE A 26 40.28 10.64 10.53
C PHE A 26 39.33 11.63 9.81
N ASP A 27 39.36 12.92 10.15
CA ASP A 27 38.42 13.94 9.63
C ASP A 27 36.94 13.61 9.93
N ILE A 28 36.67 13.03 11.10
CA ILE A 28 35.30 12.74 11.54
C ILE A 28 34.79 13.89 12.38
N CYS A 29 33.63 14.45 12.02
CA CYS A 29 33.02 15.53 12.80
C CYS A 29 32.64 15.07 14.20
N LYS A 30 32.70 15.99 15.16
CA LYS A 30 32.39 15.72 16.57
C LYS A 30 30.95 15.23 16.78
N CYS A 31 29.99 15.64 15.94
CA CYS A 31 28.64 15.09 15.95
C CYS A 31 28.62 13.57 15.65
N CYS A 32 29.44 13.11 14.68
CA CYS A 32 29.65 11.68 14.45
C CYS A 32 30.38 10.99 15.60
N ILE A 33 31.36 11.66 16.21
CA ILE A 33 32.07 11.10 17.37
C ILE A 33 31.08 10.85 18.52
N ILE A 34 30.27 11.85 18.88
CA ILE A 34 29.35 11.77 20.00
C ILE A 34 28.26 10.72 19.76
N ARG A 35 27.65 10.67 18.56
CA ARG A 35 26.62 9.66 18.27
C ARG A 35 27.14 8.21 18.30
N LEU A 36 28.44 8.01 18.04
CA LEU A 36 29.08 6.69 17.98
C LEU A 36 29.67 6.25 19.32
N THR A 37 30.11 7.20 20.15
CA THR A 37 30.89 6.90 21.37
C THR A 37 30.15 7.19 22.66
N ASN A 38 29.08 8.00 22.64
CA ASN A 38 28.27 8.26 23.82
C ASN A 38 27.16 7.19 23.90
N GLY A 39 27.39 6.16 24.71
CA GLY A 39 26.55 4.95 24.79
C GLY A 39 25.07 5.15 25.18
N ARG A 40 24.67 6.38 25.53
CA ARG A 40 23.28 6.80 25.72
C ARG A 40 23.04 8.21 25.19
N CYS A 41 23.64 8.55 24.05
CA CYS A 41 23.50 9.87 23.42
C CYS A 41 22.02 10.25 23.29
N GLN A 42 21.65 11.36 23.91
CA GLN A 42 20.34 11.99 23.76
C GLN A 42 20.41 13.12 22.73
N GLN A 43 19.25 13.59 22.28
CA GLN A 43 19.15 14.74 21.38
C GLN A 43 19.92 15.96 21.90
N ILE A 44 19.80 16.26 23.20
CA ILE A 44 20.50 17.41 23.81
C ILE A 44 22.02 17.30 23.74
N ASP A 45 22.57 16.10 23.89
CA ASP A 45 24.03 15.88 23.80
C ASP A 45 24.54 16.23 22.40
N LEU A 46 23.77 15.86 21.37
CA LEU A 46 24.12 16.13 19.98
C LEU A 46 23.93 17.62 19.62
N LEU A 47 22.84 18.24 20.08
CA LEU A 47 22.56 19.66 19.83
C LEU A 47 23.61 20.58 20.48
N ASN A 48 24.02 20.30 21.71
CA ASN A 48 25.10 21.05 22.38
C ASN A 48 26.40 21.05 21.56
N VAL A 49 26.71 19.90 20.96
CA VAL A 49 27.89 19.69 20.12
C VAL A 49 27.73 20.40 18.78
N PHE A 50 26.55 20.32 18.17
CA PHE A 50 26.22 20.98 16.92
C PHE A 50 26.32 22.51 17.03
N HIS A 51 25.70 23.12 18.06
CA HIS A 51 25.68 24.58 18.22
C HIS A 51 27.02 25.17 18.68
N SER A 52 27.87 24.40 19.38
CA SER A 52 29.17 24.87 19.86
C SER A 52 30.27 24.84 18.80
N GLN A 53 29.97 24.40 17.57
CA GLN A 53 30.98 24.12 16.55
C GLN A 53 30.82 24.98 15.32
N ALA A 54 31.97 25.45 14.83
CA ALA A 54 32.12 25.98 13.50
C ALA A 54 33.14 25.10 12.76
N TYR A 55 32.74 24.56 11.63
CA TYR A 55 33.65 23.94 10.67
C TYR A 55 33.91 24.95 9.54
N PRO A 56 35.09 24.91 8.89
CA PRO A 56 35.29 25.62 7.63
C PRO A 56 34.23 25.20 6.60
N ASP A 57 33.80 26.10 5.73
CA ASP A 57 32.75 25.83 4.73
C ASP A 57 33.10 24.64 3.80
N GLU A 58 34.40 24.42 3.57
CA GLU A 58 34.92 23.34 2.72
C GLU A 58 35.04 21.99 3.44
N PHE A 59 34.93 21.95 4.78
CA PHE A 59 35.10 20.71 5.53
C PHE A 59 33.90 19.79 5.30
N ILE A 60 34.17 18.55 4.88
CA ILE A 60 33.15 17.49 4.76
C ILE A 60 33.62 16.25 5.52
N CYS A 61 32.93 15.95 6.63
CA CYS A 61 33.13 14.71 7.40
C CYS A 61 33.10 13.45 6.52
N LYS A 62 34.14 12.61 6.65
CA LYS A 62 34.27 11.36 5.88
C LYS A 62 33.16 10.34 6.16
N LEU A 63 32.45 10.43 7.29
CA LEU A 63 31.37 9.50 7.63
C LEU A 63 30.00 9.99 7.21
N CYS A 64 29.55 11.15 7.70
CA CYS A 64 28.18 11.61 7.48
C CYS A 64 28.00 12.43 6.20
N PHE A 65 29.08 12.71 5.45
CA PHE A 65 29.02 13.51 4.22
C PHE A 65 28.34 14.88 4.42
N GLY A 66 28.59 15.53 5.56
CA GLY A 66 27.96 16.83 5.86
C GLY A 66 26.62 16.75 6.57
N LEU A 67 25.93 15.60 6.61
CA LEU A 67 24.60 15.46 7.20
C LEU A 67 24.51 15.76 8.71
N LEU A 68 25.59 16.11 9.41
CA LEU A 68 25.54 16.42 10.84
C LEU A 68 26.29 17.70 11.20
N HIS A 69 26.68 18.51 10.21
CA HIS A 69 27.46 19.74 10.45
C HIS A 69 27.39 20.75 9.31
N ASN A 70 27.12 20.33 8.06
CA ASN A 70 27.09 21.25 6.92
C ASN A 70 25.82 22.12 7.00
N PRO A 71 25.94 23.45 6.99
CA PRO A 71 24.80 24.35 7.17
C PRO A 71 23.74 24.21 6.06
N TYR A 72 24.14 23.89 4.83
CA TYR A 72 23.21 23.67 3.72
C TYR A 72 22.35 22.40 3.88
N LEU A 73 22.80 21.44 4.68
CA LEU A 73 22.08 20.19 4.97
C LEU A 73 21.29 20.23 6.28
N CYS A 74 21.68 21.09 7.23
CA CYS A 74 21.22 21.03 8.62
C CYS A 74 20.62 22.33 9.16
N ASP A 75 20.77 23.46 8.48
CA ASP A 75 20.41 24.78 8.97
C ASP A 75 19.63 25.59 7.91
N ILE A 76 19.32 26.84 8.24
CA ILE A 76 18.73 27.88 7.39
C ILE A 76 19.60 29.15 7.47
N PRO A 77 19.50 30.08 6.49
CA PRO A 77 20.23 31.35 6.53
C PRO A 77 20.02 32.15 7.82
N ARG A 78 21.08 32.79 8.34
CA ARG A 78 21.05 33.55 9.61
C ARG A 78 20.33 34.90 9.56
N ASN A 79 19.99 35.43 8.37
CA ASN A 79 19.40 36.77 8.19
C ASN A 79 17.89 36.81 8.49
N LEU A 80 17.47 36.23 9.61
CA LEU A 80 16.11 36.34 10.09
C LEU A 80 15.98 37.66 10.86
N ASN A 81 15.33 38.66 10.25
CA ASN A 81 14.80 39.78 11.01
C ASN A 81 13.60 39.27 11.83
N GLU A 82 13.87 38.74 13.02
CA GLU A 82 12.85 38.23 13.97
C GLU A 82 11.79 39.28 14.38
N SER A 83 11.93 40.53 13.94
CA SER A 83 11.04 41.66 14.23
C SER A 83 9.92 41.86 13.21
N GLN A 84 9.93 41.18 12.06
CA GLN A 84 8.87 41.25 11.05
C GLN A 84 8.36 39.83 10.76
N ASN A 85 7.07 39.58 10.99
CA ASN A 85 6.42 38.25 10.90
C ASN A 85 6.39 37.61 9.48
N GLU A 86 7.24 38.05 8.55
CA GLU A 86 7.34 37.55 7.17
C GLU A 86 8.78 37.09 6.88
N MET A 87 8.94 35.79 6.63
CA MET A 87 10.21 35.17 6.22
C MET A 87 10.35 35.31 4.70
N GLU A 88 11.14 36.28 4.23
CA GLU A 88 11.48 36.38 2.81
C GLU A 88 12.81 35.65 2.53
N PHE A 89 12.76 34.64 1.66
CA PHE A 89 13.93 33.92 1.17
C PHE A 89 14.08 34.11 -0.34
N THR A 90 15.33 34.21 -0.79
CA THR A 90 15.66 34.27 -2.21
C THR A 90 15.53 32.89 -2.87
N ASN A 91 15.28 32.86 -4.18
CA ASN A 91 15.26 31.60 -4.95
C ASN A 91 16.58 30.83 -4.84
N GLU A 92 17.71 31.54 -4.75
CA GLU A 92 19.03 30.93 -4.60
C GLU A 92 19.17 30.21 -3.25
N GLU A 93 18.59 30.74 -2.17
CA GLU A 93 18.60 30.08 -0.86
C GLU A 93 17.75 28.81 -0.84
N PHE A 94 16.61 28.80 -1.52
CA PHE A 94 15.78 27.61 -1.68
C PHE A 94 16.49 26.47 -2.41
N ASP A 95 17.39 26.79 -3.34
CA ASP A 95 18.14 25.81 -4.11
C ASP A 95 19.46 25.40 -3.42
N LYS A 96 19.86 26.11 -2.35
CA LYS A 96 21.07 25.82 -1.55
C LYS A 96 20.78 25.06 -0.26
N TYR A 97 19.69 25.38 0.45
CA TYR A 97 19.41 24.81 1.77
C TYR A 97 18.33 23.74 1.70
N VAL A 98 18.63 22.55 2.20
CA VAL A 98 17.69 21.42 2.22
C VAL A 98 16.41 21.77 2.99
N LEU A 99 16.50 22.40 4.16
CA LEU A 99 15.32 22.71 4.98
C LEU A 99 14.39 23.70 4.26
N LEU A 100 14.95 24.69 3.56
CA LEU A 100 14.19 25.63 2.75
C LEU A 100 13.59 24.95 1.52
N TYR A 101 14.33 24.06 0.86
CA TYR A 101 13.82 23.25 -0.24
C TYR A 101 12.60 22.42 0.19
N LEU A 102 12.69 21.71 1.34
CA LEU A 102 11.56 20.96 1.89
C LEU A 102 10.34 21.86 2.16
N TYR A 103 10.56 23.05 2.73
CA TYR A 103 9.50 24.03 2.97
C TYR A 103 8.85 24.54 1.68
N LYS A 104 9.65 24.85 0.65
CA LYS A 104 9.16 25.27 -0.67
C LYS A 104 8.30 24.20 -1.31
N GLU A 105 8.79 22.96 -1.33
CA GLU A 105 8.07 21.83 -1.91
C GLU A 105 6.77 21.55 -1.14
N LEU A 106 6.81 21.65 0.19
CA LEU A 106 5.63 21.44 1.00
C LEU A 106 4.59 22.57 0.87
N ASN A 107 5.01 23.83 0.82
CA ASN A 107 4.10 24.95 0.55
C ASN A 107 3.55 24.94 -0.88
N GLY A 108 4.34 24.43 -1.83
CA GLY A 108 3.88 24.15 -3.19
C GLY A 108 2.89 22.98 -3.23
N SER A 109 3.03 22.02 -2.32
CA SER A 109 2.07 20.95 -2.13
C SER A 109 0.81 21.53 -1.46
N ARG A 110 -0.36 21.35 -2.06
CA ARG A 110 -1.63 21.88 -1.51
C ARG A 110 -2.11 21.10 -0.28
N TYR A 111 -1.24 20.28 0.33
CA TYR A 111 -1.58 19.49 1.50
C TYR A 111 -1.87 20.40 2.69
N GLN A 112 -3.01 20.16 3.32
CA GLN A 112 -3.33 20.69 4.63
C GLN A 112 -3.02 19.64 5.69
N TYR A 113 -2.27 20.03 6.70
CA TYR A 113 -1.76 19.14 7.73
C TYR A 113 -1.66 19.88 9.06
N THR A 114 -1.67 19.13 10.16
CA THR A 114 -1.49 19.68 11.52
C THR A 114 -0.19 19.22 12.17
N ALA A 115 0.47 18.22 11.57
CA ALA A 115 1.74 17.65 12.00
C ALA A 115 2.37 16.90 10.81
N TYR A 116 3.64 16.53 10.94
CA TYR A 116 4.35 15.79 9.90
C TYR A 116 5.22 14.68 10.46
N GLN A 117 5.49 13.66 9.65
CA GLN A 117 6.53 12.67 9.88
C GLN A 117 7.69 12.91 8.94
N LEU A 118 8.91 12.78 9.45
CA LEU A 118 10.12 12.84 8.65
C LEU A 118 10.72 11.43 8.52
N ARG A 119 10.66 10.86 7.32
CA ARG A 119 11.32 9.60 6.94
C ARG A 119 12.58 9.94 6.15
N VAL A 120 13.71 9.35 6.56
CA VAL A 120 15.02 9.71 6.02
C VAL A 120 15.74 8.44 5.61
N THR A 121 16.13 8.38 4.35
CA THR A 121 17.08 7.39 3.83
C THR A 121 18.44 8.07 3.72
N GLU A 122 19.37 7.69 4.59
CA GLU A 122 20.76 8.17 4.53
C GLU A 122 21.56 7.43 3.44
N PRO A 123 22.66 8.01 2.92
CA PRO A 123 23.50 7.37 1.93
C PRO A 123 23.98 5.99 2.41
N ILE A 124 23.77 4.97 1.60
CA ILE A 124 24.06 3.58 1.99
C ILE A 124 25.55 3.34 2.29
N ASN A 125 26.46 4.09 1.66
CA ASN A 125 27.89 4.00 1.92
C ASN A 125 28.31 4.50 3.31
N ILE A 126 27.44 5.18 4.06
CA ILE A 126 27.70 5.49 5.48
C ILE A 126 27.94 4.20 6.28
N ILE A 127 27.13 3.16 6.06
CA ILE A 127 27.25 1.90 6.80
C ILE A 127 28.59 1.19 6.51
N LEU A 128 29.13 1.37 5.30
CA LEU A 128 30.42 0.82 4.89
C LEU A 128 31.56 1.57 5.57
N ARG A 129 31.51 2.91 5.54
CA ARG A 129 32.55 3.74 6.17
C ARG A 129 32.56 3.62 7.69
N GLU A 130 31.39 3.48 8.32
CA GLU A 130 31.32 3.14 9.74
C GLU A 130 31.96 1.78 10.02
N GLN A 131 31.71 0.76 9.20
CA GLN A 131 32.36 -0.54 9.36
C GLN A 131 33.90 -0.42 9.25
N PHE A 132 34.41 0.31 8.26
CA PHE A 132 35.85 0.55 8.14
C PHE A 132 36.43 1.28 9.34
N LEU A 133 35.72 2.27 9.89
CA LEU A 133 36.14 2.95 11.12
C LEU A 133 36.24 1.98 12.29
N TRP A 134 35.20 1.16 12.49
CA TRP A 134 35.19 0.20 13.60
C TRP A 134 36.37 -0.76 13.52
N ASP A 135 36.71 -1.22 12.32
CA ASP A 135 37.86 -2.11 12.11
C ASP A 135 39.20 -1.39 12.36
N GLU A 136 39.37 -0.15 11.92
CA GLU A 136 40.56 0.65 12.23
C GLU A 136 40.75 0.84 13.73
N LEU A 137 39.67 1.13 14.47
CA LEU A 137 39.70 1.26 15.93
C LEU A 137 40.04 -0.09 16.60
N ILE A 138 39.45 -1.20 16.15
CA ILE A 138 39.76 -2.54 16.68
C ILE A 138 41.22 -2.89 16.45
N CYS A 139 41.76 -2.65 15.25
CA CYS A 139 43.16 -2.97 14.96
C CYS A 139 44.14 -2.05 15.71
N MET A 140 43.69 -0.91 16.25
CA MET A 140 44.45 -0.05 17.17
C MET A 140 44.28 -0.42 18.65
N SER A 141 43.40 -1.35 19.01
CA SER A 141 43.19 -1.74 20.42
C SER A 141 44.38 -2.50 21.01
N ILE A 142 44.51 -2.45 22.34
CA ILE A 142 45.59 -3.13 23.10
C ILE A 142 45.70 -4.62 22.75
N ASP A 143 44.55 -5.29 22.61
CA ASP A 143 44.46 -6.73 22.34
C ASP A 143 45.07 -7.10 20.98
N HIS A 144 45.04 -6.20 20.01
CA HIS A 144 45.56 -6.45 18.67
C HIS A 144 47.06 -6.10 18.55
N VAL A 145 47.48 -4.99 19.17
CA VAL A 145 48.89 -4.56 19.20
C VAL A 145 49.79 -5.59 19.89
N ASN A 146 49.27 -6.26 20.93
CA ASN A 146 50.02 -7.28 21.67
C ASN A 146 50.08 -8.64 20.94
N ASN A 147 49.07 -9.00 20.16
CA ASN A 147 48.98 -10.30 19.48
C ASN A 147 49.67 -10.35 18.09
N THR A 148 49.98 -9.21 17.48
CA THR A 148 50.73 -9.15 16.22
C THR A 148 52.24 -9.23 16.47
N SER A 149 52.80 -10.44 16.35
CA SER A 149 54.22 -10.76 16.62
C SER A 149 55.21 -10.20 15.59
N ASN A 150 54.73 -9.55 14.52
CA ASN A 150 55.54 -8.97 13.43
C ASN A 150 55.34 -7.46 13.23
N SER A 151 54.75 -6.74 14.19
CA SER A 151 54.86 -5.28 14.20
C SER A 151 56.32 -4.94 14.46
N SER A 152 56.97 -4.31 13.47
CA SER A 152 58.36 -3.87 13.57
C SER A 152 58.60 -3.19 14.91
N THR A 153 59.73 -3.48 15.54
CA THR A 153 60.14 -3.03 16.87
C THR A 153 60.04 -1.50 17.08
N ILE A 154 59.73 -0.73 16.04
CA ILE A 154 59.55 0.73 16.02
C ILE A 154 58.10 1.16 16.39
N GLU A 155 57.06 0.38 16.10
CA GLU A 155 55.66 0.75 16.45
C GLU A 155 55.34 0.47 17.92
N LYS A 156 55.92 -0.60 18.50
CA LYS A 156 55.75 -0.93 19.93
C LYS A 156 56.38 0.09 20.88
N LEU A 157 57.30 0.93 20.39
CA LEU A 157 58.02 1.93 21.20
C LEU A 157 57.41 3.34 21.14
N ASN A 158 56.44 3.62 20.26
CA ASN A 158 56.05 5.01 19.95
C ASN A 158 54.61 5.42 20.26
N ASN A 159 53.79 4.63 20.98
CA ASN A 159 52.50 5.18 21.47
C ASN A 159 52.04 4.64 22.82
N PRO A 160 52.64 5.10 23.94
CA PRO A 160 52.24 4.72 25.31
C PRO A 160 50.85 5.26 25.74
N GLN A 161 49.96 5.62 24.80
CA GLN A 161 48.67 6.28 25.07
C GLN A 161 47.42 5.47 24.68
N ILE A 162 47.55 4.21 24.23
CA ILE A 162 46.38 3.39 23.87
C ILE A 162 45.78 2.80 25.14
N THR A 163 44.53 3.17 25.44
CA THR A 163 43.85 2.90 26.72
C THR A 163 42.55 2.10 26.57
N PHE A 164 42.28 1.52 25.39
CA PHE A 164 41.03 0.80 25.08
C PHE A 164 41.25 -0.58 24.44
N THR A 165 40.28 -1.47 24.64
CA THR A 165 40.27 -2.89 24.20
C THR A 165 39.35 -3.10 22.99
N LYS A 166 39.36 -4.32 22.42
CA LYS A 166 38.41 -4.70 21.36
C LYS A 166 36.96 -4.71 21.89
N ASP A 167 36.76 -5.19 23.11
CA ASP A 167 35.44 -5.28 23.73
C ASP A 167 34.82 -3.92 23.99
N ASP A 168 35.64 -2.93 24.35
CA ASP A 168 35.25 -1.53 24.46
C ASP A 168 34.64 -1.00 23.14
N ILE A 169 35.30 -1.25 22.01
CA ILE A 169 34.82 -0.82 20.68
C ILE A 169 33.52 -1.54 20.31
N ASN A 170 33.42 -2.84 20.58
CA ASN A 170 32.20 -3.61 20.35
C ASN A 170 31.03 -3.10 21.21
N ALA A 171 31.29 -2.69 22.45
CA ALA A 171 30.29 -2.06 23.30
C ALA A 171 29.80 -0.73 22.71
N LEU A 172 30.71 0.18 22.32
CA LEU A 172 30.35 1.44 21.68
C LEU A 172 29.49 1.24 20.43
N ARG A 173 29.90 0.31 19.57
CA ARG A 173 29.17 -0.06 18.35
C ARG A 173 27.73 -0.50 18.61
N SER A 174 27.45 -1.13 19.74
CA SER A 174 26.09 -1.57 20.10
C SER A 174 25.14 -0.43 20.45
N TYR A 175 25.68 0.73 20.86
CA TYR A 175 24.92 1.92 21.23
C TYR A 175 24.92 3.01 20.15
N ALA A 176 25.62 2.78 19.04
CA ALA A 176 25.76 3.75 17.95
C ALA A 176 24.40 4.18 17.38
N ILE A 177 24.21 5.50 17.29
CA ILE A 177 22.99 6.08 16.74
C ILE A 177 23.14 6.27 15.22
N PRO A 178 22.18 5.78 14.40
CA PRO A 178 22.21 5.99 12.94
C PRO A 178 22.23 7.48 12.55
N VAL A 179 22.94 7.81 11.47
CA VAL A 179 23.04 9.21 10.98
C VAL A 179 21.66 9.80 10.69
N LYS A 180 20.73 9.03 10.12
CA LYS A 180 19.35 9.46 9.86
C LYS A 180 18.60 9.89 11.12
N THR A 181 18.85 9.24 12.26
CA THR A 181 18.22 9.60 13.54
C THR A 181 18.83 10.88 14.08
N ALA A 182 20.16 10.97 14.04
CA ALA A 182 20.92 12.14 14.47
C ALA A 182 20.58 13.39 13.62
N TRP A 183 20.43 13.25 12.30
CA TRP A 183 20.05 14.36 11.43
C TRP A 183 18.64 14.86 11.75
N LYS A 184 17.67 13.95 11.94
CA LYS A 184 16.31 14.32 12.39
C LYS A 184 16.34 15.17 13.66
N TRP A 185 17.14 14.76 14.66
CA TRP A 185 17.30 15.50 15.91
C TRP A 185 17.86 16.91 15.74
N ILE A 186 18.80 17.09 14.80
CA ILE A 186 19.42 18.39 14.51
C ILE A 186 18.44 19.33 13.80
N VAL A 187 17.66 18.82 12.84
CA VAL A 187 16.80 19.66 12.00
C VAL A 187 15.41 19.90 12.56
N ASP A 188 14.96 19.11 13.54
CA ASP A 188 13.59 19.11 14.08
C ASP A 188 13.11 20.52 14.47
N GLU A 189 13.85 21.22 15.33
CA GLU A 189 13.43 22.54 15.84
C GLU A 189 13.22 23.56 14.72
N LYS A 190 14.19 23.65 13.81
CA LYS A 190 14.16 24.60 12.69
C LYS A 190 13.09 24.24 11.67
N LEU A 191 12.99 22.96 11.32
CA LEU A 191 11.99 22.50 10.35
C LEU A 191 10.57 22.64 10.92
N SER A 192 10.35 22.26 12.18
CA SER A 192 9.05 22.41 12.83
C SER A 192 8.63 23.88 12.98
N SER A 193 9.59 24.78 13.27
CA SER A 193 9.35 26.23 13.25
C SER A 193 8.98 26.74 11.86
N LEU A 194 9.74 26.35 10.83
CA LEU A 194 9.53 26.74 9.44
C LEU A 194 8.18 26.26 8.89
N LEU A 195 7.80 25.01 9.18
CA LEU A 195 6.53 24.42 8.76
C LEU A 195 5.34 24.84 9.64
N LYS A 196 5.58 25.46 10.80
CA LYS A 196 4.57 25.77 11.83
C LYS A 196 3.75 24.52 12.23
N ALA A 197 4.41 23.37 12.27
CA ALA A 197 3.81 22.08 12.59
C ALA A 197 4.83 21.21 13.35
N PRO A 198 4.40 20.36 14.30
CA PRO A 198 5.31 19.49 15.04
C PRO A 198 5.70 18.22 14.27
N LEU A 199 6.93 17.74 14.52
CA LEU A 199 7.42 16.44 14.06
C LEU A 199 6.87 15.29 14.92
N ILE A 200 6.41 14.23 14.27
CA ILE A 200 5.95 12.98 14.90
C ILE A 200 6.92 11.83 14.58
N TYR A 201 7.49 11.22 15.63
CA TYR A 201 8.53 10.19 15.50
C TYR A 201 7.97 8.76 15.31
N SER A 202 6.77 8.45 15.83
CA SER A 202 6.14 7.12 15.74
C SER A 202 4.62 7.23 15.83
N LEU A 203 3.91 6.35 15.12
CA LEU A 203 2.43 6.19 15.16
C LEU A 203 2.00 5.01 16.05
N ARG A 204 2.89 4.45 16.89
CA ARG A 204 2.54 3.24 17.64
C ARG A 204 1.95 3.52 19.03
N ASN A 205 0.70 3.04 19.15
CA ASN A 205 -0.11 2.58 20.28
C ASN A 205 -1.27 3.50 20.73
N ASP A 206 -2.47 2.97 20.46
CA ASP A 206 -3.87 3.36 20.74
C ASP A 206 -4.22 3.75 22.20
N THR A 207 -3.28 4.21 23.05
CA THR A 207 -3.63 4.63 24.42
C THR A 207 -3.01 5.93 24.89
N GLU A 208 -1.97 6.43 24.25
CA GLU A 208 -1.43 7.76 24.46
C GLU A 208 -0.60 8.06 23.22
N LEU A 209 -1.03 9.01 22.38
CA LEU A 209 -0.06 9.77 21.59
C LEU A 209 0.89 10.42 22.61
N LYS A 210 1.97 9.71 22.95
CA LYS A 210 3.17 10.34 23.48
C LYS A 210 3.77 11.14 22.33
N LEU A 211 3.09 12.24 22.00
CA LEU A 211 3.74 13.51 21.73
C LEU A 211 4.90 13.59 22.73
N ILE A 212 6.11 13.32 22.26
CA ILE A 212 7.29 13.81 22.93
C ILE A 212 7.10 15.32 22.87
N LYS A 213 6.63 15.88 24.00
CA LYS A 213 6.29 17.28 24.15
C LYS A 213 7.49 18.14 23.77
N THR A 214 7.37 18.84 22.66
CA THR A 214 7.95 20.15 22.47
C THR A 214 6.79 21.12 22.21
N ASN A 215 6.38 21.78 23.29
CA ASN A 215 5.48 22.93 23.39
C ASN A 215 4.03 22.79 22.90
N GLU A 216 3.15 22.69 23.89
CA GLU A 216 1.75 23.16 23.97
C GLU A 216 1.01 23.44 22.65
N LEU A 217 0.37 22.41 22.11
CA LEU A 217 -0.83 22.56 21.28
C LEU A 217 -1.92 21.65 21.85
N ILE A 218 -2.92 22.27 22.48
CA ILE A 218 -4.17 21.62 22.88
C ILE A 218 -4.99 21.44 21.61
N VAL A 219 -5.08 20.22 21.10
CA VAL A 219 -5.94 19.88 19.96
C VAL A 219 -7.11 19.06 20.50
N ASN A 220 -8.32 19.63 20.38
CA ASN A 220 -9.57 19.08 20.90
C ASN A 220 -9.92 17.73 20.28
N ASN A 221 -10.45 16.85 21.12
CA ASN A 221 -10.84 15.48 20.85
C ASN A 221 -11.95 15.37 19.79
N SER A 222 -11.61 14.82 18.62
CA SER A 222 -12.55 14.04 17.80
C SER A 222 -11.77 12.86 17.20
N ASN A 223 -12.24 11.63 17.42
CA ASN A 223 -11.53 10.37 17.14
C ASN A 223 -11.44 9.98 15.66
N TYR A 224 -11.61 10.91 14.72
CA TYR A 224 -11.23 10.68 13.32
C TYR A 224 -9.72 10.89 13.21
N ASP A 225 -9.00 9.76 13.33
CA ASP A 225 -7.55 9.58 13.36
C ASP A 225 -6.76 10.88 13.27
N GLN A 226 -6.19 11.35 14.38
CA GLN A 226 -5.17 12.41 14.37
C GLN A 226 -4.08 12.10 13.33
N GLU A 227 -3.85 10.82 13.02
CA GLU A 227 -2.96 10.34 11.97
C GLU A 227 -3.33 10.77 10.56
N SER A 228 -4.63 10.89 10.27
CA SER A 228 -5.15 11.31 8.97
C SER A 228 -4.90 12.79 8.68
N ASN A 229 -4.50 13.58 9.69
CA ASN A 229 -4.04 14.97 9.56
C ASN A 229 -2.51 15.07 9.36
N ILE A 230 -1.79 13.95 9.40
CA ILE A 230 -0.34 13.90 9.33
C ILE A 230 0.11 13.59 7.90
N ILE A 231 1.03 14.41 7.40
CA ILE A 231 1.78 14.12 6.18
C ILE A 231 3.09 13.42 6.50
N CYS A 232 3.58 12.61 5.57
CA CYS A 232 4.89 12.00 5.65
C CYS A 232 5.78 12.61 4.57
N ILE A 233 6.87 13.23 5.01
CA ILE A 233 7.95 13.76 4.18
C ILE A 233 9.04 12.71 4.15
N THR A 234 9.26 12.11 2.99
CA THR A 234 10.33 11.13 2.77
C THR A 234 11.45 11.76 1.97
N VAL A 235 12.64 11.82 2.56
CA VAL A 235 13.85 12.38 1.95
C VAL A 235 14.86 11.26 1.74
N GLU A 236 15.32 11.08 0.50
CA GLU A 236 16.39 10.15 0.21
C GLU A 236 17.68 10.90 -0.14
N PHE A 237 18.72 10.60 0.63
CA PHE A 237 20.06 11.12 0.43
C PHE A 237 20.96 10.08 -0.26
N ALA A 238 21.79 10.57 -1.16
CA ALA A 238 22.89 9.82 -1.77
C ALA A 238 24.22 10.58 -1.64
N ASN A 239 25.28 9.95 -2.13
CA ASN A 239 26.61 10.54 -2.19
C ASN A 239 27.35 10.05 -3.45
N PHE A 240 28.22 10.89 -4.01
CA PHE A 240 28.93 10.61 -5.27
C PHE A 240 29.97 9.49 -5.14
N PHE A 241 30.54 9.26 -3.96
CA PHE A 241 31.63 8.30 -3.74
C PHE A 241 31.16 6.87 -3.42
N ILE A 242 29.86 6.64 -3.45
CA ILE A 242 29.24 5.34 -3.19
C ILE A 242 29.86 4.19 -4.00
N GLN A 243 30.15 4.37 -5.29
CA GLN A 243 30.76 3.32 -6.11
C GLN A 243 32.20 3.00 -5.67
N SER A 244 32.98 4.01 -5.29
CA SER A 244 34.34 3.83 -4.77
C SER A 244 34.32 3.06 -3.46
N ASP A 245 33.44 3.45 -2.53
CA ASP A 245 33.29 2.80 -1.23
C ASP A 245 32.83 1.34 -1.39
N TYR A 246 31.97 1.05 -2.37
CA TYR A 246 31.57 -0.32 -2.70
C TYR A 246 32.71 -1.17 -3.26
N ASN A 247 33.49 -0.64 -4.18
CA ASN A 247 34.62 -1.35 -4.75
C ASN A 247 35.66 -1.69 -3.67
N GLU A 248 35.93 -0.75 -2.76
CA GLU A 248 36.79 -1.02 -1.61
C GLU A 248 36.17 -2.07 -0.70
N PHE A 249 34.86 -2.00 -0.42
CA PHE A 249 34.19 -2.99 0.43
C PHE A 249 34.24 -4.40 -0.17
N LEU A 250 34.12 -4.53 -1.49
CA LEU A 250 34.32 -5.81 -2.19
C LEU A 250 35.75 -6.34 -2.00
N SER A 251 36.75 -5.49 -2.24
CA SER A 251 38.18 -5.82 -2.00
C SER A 251 38.42 -6.19 -0.53
N TYR A 252 37.76 -5.52 0.40
CA TYR A 252 37.79 -5.80 1.82
C TYR A 252 37.20 -7.19 2.12
N LEU A 253 36.03 -7.54 1.56
CA LEU A 253 35.41 -8.85 1.75
C LEU A 253 36.25 -9.99 1.14
N GLU A 254 36.88 -9.76 0.00
CA GLU A 254 37.76 -10.75 -0.65
C GLU A 254 38.98 -11.10 0.22
N ARG A 255 39.48 -10.14 1.00
CA ARG A 255 40.57 -10.35 1.96
C ARG A 255 40.14 -11.11 3.21
N SER A 256 38.83 -11.29 3.46
CA SER A 256 38.34 -11.93 4.67
C SER A 256 38.80 -13.39 4.82
N PRO A 257 39.27 -13.80 6.02
CA PRO A 257 39.65 -15.18 6.30
C PRO A 257 38.42 -16.09 6.48
N LEU A 258 37.21 -15.53 6.58
CA LEU A 258 36.00 -16.31 6.83
C LEU A 258 35.56 -17.07 5.58
N ASN A 259 35.64 -18.41 5.65
CA ASN A 259 35.17 -19.31 4.59
C ASN A 259 33.68 -19.12 4.25
N ALA A 260 32.86 -18.69 5.21
CA ALA A 260 31.46 -18.35 4.98
C ALA A 260 31.30 -17.16 4.02
N ILE A 261 32.13 -16.13 4.17
CA ILE A 261 32.13 -14.93 3.31
C ILE A 261 32.69 -15.27 1.93
N ARG A 262 33.76 -16.06 1.85
CA ARG A 262 34.30 -16.57 0.57
C ARG A 262 33.29 -17.45 -0.16
N SER A 263 32.62 -18.36 0.54
CA SER A 263 31.56 -19.21 -0.03
C SER A 263 30.36 -18.38 -0.48
N TRP A 264 30.03 -17.30 0.25
CA TRP A 264 28.99 -16.35 -0.13
C TRP A 264 29.40 -15.53 -1.36
N LEU A 265 30.62 -14.99 -1.43
CA LEU A 265 31.16 -14.28 -2.59
C LEU A 265 31.24 -15.16 -3.84
N VAL A 266 31.64 -16.42 -3.68
CA VAL A 266 31.64 -17.40 -4.77
C VAL A 266 30.22 -17.71 -5.18
N ARG A 267 29.27 -17.90 -4.26
CA ARG A 267 27.84 -18.04 -4.59
C ARG A 267 27.29 -16.80 -5.28
N SER A 268 27.53 -15.59 -4.81
CA SER A 268 27.02 -14.36 -5.43
C SER A 268 27.61 -14.11 -6.81
N LYS A 269 28.89 -14.47 -7.04
CA LYS A 269 29.51 -14.52 -8.37
C LYS A 269 29.02 -15.70 -9.24
N SER A 270 28.54 -16.79 -8.63
CA SER A 270 28.11 -18.04 -9.31
C SER A 270 26.59 -18.25 -9.36
N ILE A 271 25.78 -17.36 -8.80
CA ILE A 271 24.31 -17.42 -8.85
C ILE A 271 23.92 -17.05 -10.28
N LYS A 272 23.88 -18.08 -11.14
CA LYS A 272 22.83 -18.17 -12.15
C LYS A 272 21.52 -18.24 -11.38
N ILE A 273 20.71 -17.18 -11.50
CA ILE A 273 19.38 -17.08 -10.93
C ILE A 273 18.65 -18.43 -11.15
N PRO A 274 18.06 -19.05 -10.12
CA PRO A 274 17.32 -20.29 -10.30
C PRO A 274 16.19 -20.00 -11.29
N ARG A 275 16.21 -20.71 -12.44
CA ARG A 275 15.06 -20.78 -13.35
C ARG A 275 13.86 -21.20 -12.52
N LYS A 276 12.95 -20.28 -12.22
CA LYS A 276 11.58 -20.65 -11.83
C LYS A 276 11.08 -21.57 -12.93
N ARG A 277 10.84 -22.84 -12.62
CA ARG A 277 10.10 -23.75 -13.49
C ARG A 277 8.68 -23.20 -13.61
N SER A 278 8.46 -22.25 -14.52
CA SER A 278 7.12 -22.00 -15.04
C SER A 278 6.83 -23.10 -16.06
N ARG A 279 6.10 -24.12 -15.62
CA ARG A 279 5.29 -24.94 -16.53
C ARG A 279 4.23 -24.04 -17.15
N PHE A 280 4.51 -23.46 -18.30
CA PHE A 280 3.50 -23.03 -19.26
C PHE A 280 4.14 -23.13 -20.65
N HIS A 281 3.78 -24.20 -21.36
CA HIS A 281 3.96 -24.28 -22.80
C HIS A 281 3.05 -23.22 -23.44
N TYR A 282 3.68 -22.26 -24.12
CA TYR A 282 3.06 -21.58 -25.25
C TYR A 282 3.99 -21.87 -26.43
N GLU A 283 3.76 -23.01 -27.09
CA GLU A 283 4.23 -23.18 -28.45
C GLU A 283 3.36 -22.31 -29.35
N LYS A 284 3.99 -21.28 -29.92
CA LYS A 284 3.49 -20.61 -31.10
C LYS A 284 4.58 -20.78 -32.15
N GLU A 285 4.45 -21.85 -32.94
CA GLU A 285 5.25 -22.03 -34.15
C GLU A 285 4.94 -20.87 -35.09
N LEU A 286 5.94 -20.01 -35.31
CA LEU A 286 5.99 -19.13 -36.47
C LEU A 286 6.97 -19.78 -37.44
N ASN A 287 6.42 -20.32 -38.53
CA ASN A 287 7.16 -20.76 -39.71
C ASN A 287 8.02 -19.61 -40.26
N MET A 288 9.34 -19.80 -40.27
CA MET A 288 10.29 -18.98 -41.01
C MET A 288 11.30 -19.87 -41.75
N ASN A 289 11.66 -19.43 -42.96
CA ASN A 289 12.38 -20.14 -44.01
C ASN A 289 13.83 -20.57 -43.66
N PRO A 290 14.42 -21.55 -44.38
CA PRO A 290 15.68 -22.20 -44.00
C PRO A 290 16.99 -21.45 -44.36
N SER A 291 16.97 -20.15 -44.61
CA SER A 291 18.14 -19.43 -45.18
C SER A 291 18.84 -18.44 -44.24
N GLU A 292 18.57 -18.44 -42.93
CA GLU A 292 19.22 -17.54 -41.96
C GLU A 292 19.73 -18.30 -40.73
N LYS A 293 20.58 -19.32 -40.93
CA LYS A 293 21.18 -20.12 -39.85
C LYS A 293 22.69 -19.97 -39.65
N GLU A 294 23.33 -19.01 -40.31
CA GLU A 294 24.77 -18.74 -40.12
C GLU A 294 25.06 -17.25 -40.03
N LEU A 295 24.78 -16.67 -38.87
CA LEU A 295 25.54 -15.59 -38.21
C LEU A 295 24.80 -15.28 -36.89
N PHE A 296 25.54 -14.95 -35.83
CA PHE A 296 25.10 -14.58 -34.47
C PHE A 296 25.61 -15.54 -33.37
N LYS A 297 26.94 -15.68 -33.32
CA LYS A 297 27.66 -15.64 -32.04
C LYS A 297 27.89 -14.17 -31.74
N ASP A 298 27.17 -13.59 -30.79
CA ASP A 298 27.60 -12.43 -30.00
C ASP A 298 26.63 -12.15 -28.85
N GLU A 299 27.20 -11.88 -27.69
CA GLU A 299 26.61 -11.81 -26.35
C GLU A 299 25.71 -10.58 -26.09
N LYS A 300 24.83 -10.18 -27.02
CA LYS A 300 24.09 -8.90 -26.91
C LYS A 300 22.58 -8.97 -26.67
N VAL A 301 22.00 -10.13 -26.39
CA VAL A 301 20.52 -10.25 -26.22
C VAL A 301 20.09 -10.71 -24.80
N ILE A 302 21.03 -10.88 -23.87
CA ILE A 302 20.73 -11.30 -22.47
C ILE A 302 20.63 -10.11 -21.49
N GLU A 303 20.81 -8.88 -21.97
CA GLU A 303 20.69 -7.67 -21.14
C GLU A 303 19.25 -7.12 -21.03
N GLU A 304 18.32 -7.60 -21.88
CA GLU A 304 16.96 -7.07 -21.96
C GLU A 304 15.90 -7.78 -21.08
N LEU A 305 16.30 -8.75 -20.25
CA LEU A 305 15.35 -9.56 -19.46
C LEU A 305 15.51 -9.44 -17.93
N THR A 306 16.36 -8.55 -17.42
CA THR A 306 16.59 -8.35 -15.98
C THR A 306 15.81 -7.19 -15.35
N THR A 307 14.96 -6.48 -16.10
CA THR A 307 14.24 -5.29 -15.60
C THR A 307 12.71 -5.43 -15.57
N LYS A 308 12.15 -6.46 -14.92
CA LYS A 308 10.71 -6.49 -14.62
C LYS A 308 10.40 -6.94 -13.19
N THR A 309 10.45 -5.98 -12.26
CA THR A 309 9.35 -5.68 -11.31
C THR A 309 9.62 -4.34 -10.62
N LEU A 310 9.12 -3.26 -11.22
CA LEU A 310 8.44 -2.17 -10.51
C LEU A 310 7.70 -1.37 -11.58
N SER A 311 6.37 -1.34 -11.44
CA SER A 311 5.49 -0.53 -12.25
C SER A 311 5.67 0.94 -11.88
N SER A 312 6.27 1.70 -12.78
CA SER A 312 5.96 3.11 -12.98
C SER A 312 6.06 3.38 -14.49
N GLN A 313 5.10 4.14 -15.00
CA GLN A 313 5.01 4.49 -16.40
C GLN A 313 6.31 5.12 -16.87
N THR A 314 6.97 4.50 -17.85
CA THR A 314 8.05 5.10 -18.62
C THR A 314 7.49 6.27 -19.43
N PHE A 315 7.56 7.47 -18.86
CA PHE A 315 7.74 8.67 -19.66
C PHE A 315 9.19 8.69 -20.16
N ASN A 316 9.35 8.92 -21.46
CA ASN A 316 10.62 8.98 -22.18
C ASN A 316 11.72 9.70 -21.39
N SER A 317 12.73 8.94 -20.97
CA SER A 317 13.98 9.45 -20.44
C SER A 317 14.87 9.93 -21.60
N ASN A 318 14.70 11.20 -21.95
CA ASN A 318 15.77 12.05 -22.49
C ASN A 318 15.93 13.26 -21.56
N VAL A 319 16.07 13.01 -20.25
CA VAL A 319 16.48 14.06 -19.31
C VAL A 319 17.99 13.98 -19.16
N ASN A 320 18.66 14.74 -20.03
CA ASN A 320 19.96 15.38 -19.84
C ASN A 320 20.75 14.96 -18.59
N SER A 321 21.74 14.09 -18.79
CA SER A 321 22.85 13.84 -17.86
C SER A 321 23.79 15.05 -17.67
N SER A 322 23.35 16.27 -17.99
CA SER A 322 24.17 17.47 -18.10
C SER A 322 23.96 18.50 -16.97
N ILE A 323 23.20 18.17 -15.92
CA ILE A 323 22.96 19.06 -14.76
C ILE A 323 23.21 18.27 -13.47
N CYS A 324 24.46 17.92 -13.19
CA CYS A 324 24.80 17.32 -11.90
C CYS A 324 26.05 18.02 -11.34
N ASN A 325 25.85 18.80 -10.28
CA ASN A 325 26.94 19.46 -9.58
C ASN A 325 27.29 18.63 -8.34
N PRO A 326 28.51 18.05 -8.26
CA PRO A 326 28.89 17.19 -7.15
C PRO A 326 28.92 17.90 -5.79
N TYR A 327 28.91 19.24 -5.79
CA TYR A 327 28.88 20.08 -4.59
C TYR A 327 27.48 20.57 -4.23
N SER A 328 26.47 20.35 -5.10
CA SER A 328 25.08 20.66 -4.78
C SER A 328 24.52 19.66 -3.78
N VAL A 329 23.79 20.14 -2.78
CA VAL A 329 23.06 19.31 -1.82
C VAL A 329 21.67 18.89 -2.33
N ILE A 330 21.26 19.39 -3.51
CA ILE A 330 20.01 19.04 -4.18
C ILE A 330 20.34 18.56 -5.61
N ASN A 331 20.11 17.27 -5.89
CA ASN A 331 20.27 16.69 -7.23
C ASN A 331 19.09 15.73 -7.54
N ILE A 332 17.87 16.28 -7.58
CA ILE A 332 16.65 15.52 -7.80
C ILE A 332 16.67 14.78 -9.14
N GLY A 333 16.27 13.51 -9.14
CA GLY A 333 16.25 12.66 -10.34
C GLY A 333 17.60 12.04 -10.69
N TYR A 334 18.66 12.35 -9.95
CA TYR A 334 19.92 11.63 -10.08
C TYR A 334 19.73 10.16 -9.72
N THR A 335 19.95 9.30 -10.71
CA THR A 335 19.88 7.85 -10.53
C THR A 335 21.29 7.31 -10.42
N LEU A 336 21.56 6.59 -9.32
CA LEU A 336 22.83 5.92 -9.14
C LEU A 336 23.07 4.91 -10.28
N PRO A 337 24.32 4.77 -10.78
CA PRO A 337 24.65 3.78 -11.80
C PRO A 337 24.17 2.39 -11.38
N LYS A 338 23.58 1.60 -12.28
CA LYS A 338 23.00 0.27 -11.96
C LYS A 338 24.04 -0.83 -11.62
N SER A 339 25.32 -0.49 -11.47
CA SER A 339 26.38 -1.42 -11.04
C SER A 339 26.04 -2.07 -9.69
N PHE A 340 26.63 -3.22 -9.39
CA PHE A 340 26.37 -4.03 -8.19
C PHE A 340 26.38 -3.20 -6.88
N HIS A 341 25.21 -2.73 -6.45
CA HIS A 341 25.01 -2.10 -5.14
C HIS A 341 24.50 -3.14 -4.16
N PHE A 342 25.11 -3.22 -2.98
CA PHE A 342 24.55 -4.05 -1.92
C PHE A 342 23.25 -3.41 -1.44
N SER A 343 22.18 -4.20 -1.28
CA SER A 343 21.00 -3.66 -0.61
C SER A 343 21.31 -3.42 0.87
N ARG A 344 20.63 -2.44 1.47
CA ARG A 344 20.79 -2.15 2.91
C ARG A 344 20.47 -3.37 3.78
N GLY A 345 19.46 -4.16 3.38
CA GLY A 345 19.13 -5.42 4.04
C GLY A 345 20.29 -6.41 4.00
N LEU A 346 20.92 -6.59 2.84
CA LEU A 346 22.08 -7.47 2.69
C LEU A 346 23.27 -7.01 3.56
N LEU A 347 23.58 -5.70 3.57
CA LEU A 347 24.64 -5.17 4.43
C LEU A 347 24.34 -5.38 5.92
N THR A 348 23.07 -5.28 6.32
CA THR A 348 22.65 -5.50 7.71
C THR A 348 22.85 -6.97 8.15
N GLU A 349 22.78 -7.92 7.21
CA GLU A 349 23.10 -9.32 7.46
C GLU A 349 24.61 -9.62 7.40
N LEU A 350 25.34 -9.01 6.47
CA LEU A 350 26.78 -9.27 6.25
C LEU A 350 27.67 -8.63 7.32
N ILE A 351 27.40 -7.38 7.70
CA ILE A 351 28.24 -6.60 8.61
C ILE A 351 28.41 -7.27 9.99
N PRO A 352 27.39 -7.86 10.62
CA PRO A 352 27.56 -8.62 11.86
C PRO A 352 28.55 -9.78 11.76
N LEU A 353 28.68 -10.42 10.60
CA LEU A 353 29.64 -11.51 10.38
C LEU A 353 31.09 -11.02 10.35
N LEU A 354 31.30 -9.72 10.15
CA LEU A 354 32.62 -9.08 10.12
C LEU A 354 33.09 -8.60 11.50
N LYS A 355 32.24 -8.64 12.54
CA LYS A 355 32.55 -8.10 13.88
C LYS A 355 33.84 -8.66 14.50
N ASP A 356 34.22 -9.88 14.16
CA ASP A 356 35.41 -10.56 14.70
C ASP A 356 36.60 -10.60 13.74
N VAL A 357 36.49 -9.93 12.60
CA VAL A 357 37.49 -9.93 11.54
C VAL A 357 38.25 -8.61 11.56
N CYS A 358 39.46 -8.56 12.15
CA CYS A 358 40.35 -7.39 11.96
C CYS A 358 41.04 -7.51 10.60
N LEU A 359 40.51 -6.76 9.64
CA LEU A 359 41.13 -6.51 8.35
C LEU A 359 41.54 -5.04 8.31
N GLN A 360 42.85 -4.78 8.21
CA GLN A 360 43.33 -3.41 7.97
C GLN A 360 42.88 -2.97 6.57
N SER A 361 41.89 -2.07 6.51
CA SER A 361 41.47 -1.46 5.24
C SER A 361 42.43 -0.35 4.83
N ASN A 362 42.92 0.44 5.81
CA ASN A 362 43.59 1.73 5.61
C ASN A 362 42.77 2.70 4.73
N TYR A 363 41.49 2.42 4.47
CA TYR A 363 40.72 3.12 3.46
C TYR A 363 40.41 4.56 3.88
N LEU A 364 39.96 4.76 5.12
CA LEU A 364 39.70 6.09 5.67
C LEU A 364 40.97 6.96 5.76
N ARG A 365 42.15 6.34 5.88
CA ARG A 365 43.46 7.05 5.85
C ARG A 365 43.87 7.46 4.44
N LYS A 366 43.55 6.64 3.44
CA LYS A 366 43.88 6.88 2.02
C LYS A 366 43.02 7.97 1.39
N ILE A 367 41.78 8.15 1.86
CA ILE A 367 40.90 9.21 1.37
C ILE A 367 41.43 10.56 1.87
N SER A 368 41.87 11.43 0.96
CA SER A 368 42.16 12.83 1.29
C SER A 368 40.88 13.59 1.61
N SER A 369 40.96 14.59 2.51
CA SER A 369 39.84 15.49 2.83
C SER A 369 39.31 16.24 1.60
N SER A 370 40.15 16.47 0.59
CA SER A 370 39.80 17.06 -0.71
C SER A 370 38.90 16.16 -1.60
N ASN A 371 38.71 14.89 -1.23
CA ASN A 371 37.93 13.90 -1.99
C ASN A 371 36.60 13.52 -1.30
N CYS A 372 36.01 14.44 -0.53
CA CYS A 372 34.68 14.25 0.05
C CYS A 372 33.70 15.30 -0.50
N SER A 373 32.53 14.85 -0.92
CA SER A 373 31.40 15.69 -1.34
C SER A 373 30.32 15.63 -0.28
N PRO A 374 29.51 16.69 -0.13
CA PRO A 374 28.33 16.61 0.71
C PRO A 374 27.37 15.50 0.20
N ALA A 375 26.52 15.02 1.10
CA ALA A 375 25.34 14.27 0.72
C ALA A 375 24.39 15.19 -0.05
N PHE A 376 23.56 14.59 -0.88
CA PHE A 376 22.57 15.33 -1.66
C PHE A 376 21.26 14.56 -1.77
N ILE A 377 20.15 15.29 -1.94
CA ILE A 377 18.83 14.70 -2.12
C ILE A 377 18.69 14.16 -3.54
N THR A 378 18.30 12.89 -3.67
CA THR A 378 17.96 12.24 -4.95
C THR A 378 16.47 12.22 -5.22
N SER A 379 15.67 12.12 -4.15
CA SER A 379 14.21 12.07 -4.21
C SER A 379 13.60 12.71 -2.96
N LEU A 380 12.45 13.34 -3.17
CA LEU A 380 11.59 13.87 -2.13
C LEU A 380 10.18 13.40 -2.44
N GLU A 381 9.52 12.79 -1.46
CA GLU A 381 8.14 12.36 -1.58
C GLU A 381 7.33 12.91 -0.40
N ILE A 382 6.19 13.53 -0.71
CA ILE A 382 5.25 14.06 0.29
C ILE A 382 3.92 13.35 0.07
N VAL A 383 3.50 12.58 1.07
CA VAL A 383 2.26 11.78 1.02
C VAL A 383 1.46 11.94 2.30
N ARG A 384 0.18 11.60 2.26
CA ARG A 384 -0.61 11.40 3.50
C ARG A 384 -0.08 10.16 4.24
N SER A 385 0.08 10.25 5.56
CA SER A 385 0.62 9.11 6.35
C SER A 385 -0.34 7.92 6.37
N VAL A 386 -1.64 8.19 6.36
CA VAL A 386 -2.70 7.19 6.30
C VAL A 386 -3.72 7.55 5.21
N PRO A 387 -4.27 6.57 4.50
CA PRO A 387 -5.33 6.81 3.52
C PRO A 387 -6.68 7.01 4.21
N LEU A 388 -7.56 7.75 3.55
CA LEU A 388 -8.95 7.96 3.97
C LEU A 388 -9.84 6.86 3.39
N TYR A 389 -10.81 6.34 4.15
CA TYR A 389 -11.75 5.34 3.65
C TYR A 389 -13.16 5.91 3.54
N LEU A 390 -13.69 5.93 2.31
CA LEU A 390 -15.09 6.26 2.03
C LEU A 390 -15.84 4.97 1.75
N ALA A 391 -16.93 4.69 2.46
CA ALA A 391 -17.74 3.49 2.21
C ALA A 391 -19.17 3.86 1.83
N GLY A 392 -19.79 3.05 0.97
CA GLY A 392 -21.18 3.22 0.58
C GLY A 392 -21.76 1.95 -0.04
N ARG A 393 -22.93 2.06 -0.66
CA ARG A 393 -23.51 1.01 -1.52
C ARG A 393 -23.76 1.55 -2.91
N TYR A 394 -23.44 0.76 -3.93
CA TYR A 394 -23.74 1.08 -5.31
C TYR A 394 -24.87 0.21 -5.86
N VAL A 395 -25.78 0.83 -6.59
CA VAL A 395 -26.81 0.23 -7.42
C VAL A 395 -26.32 0.35 -8.86
N LYS A 396 -26.25 -0.77 -9.58
CA LYS A 396 -25.83 -0.84 -10.97
C LYS A 396 -27.05 -1.11 -11.83
N LEU A 397 -27.43 -0.13 -12.65
CA LEU A 397 -28.63 -0.18 -13.48
C LEU A 397 -28.35 -0.71 -14.91
N SER A 398 -27.11 -0.56 -15.39
CA SER A 398 -26.71 -0.97 -16.75
C SER A 398 -26.31 -2.46 -16.84
N ARG A 399 -26.75 -3.14 -17.91
CA ARG A 399 -26.26 -4.47 -18.34
C ARG A 399 -25.05 -4.42 -19.27
N ARG A 400 -24.50 -3.24 -19.54
CA ARG A 400 -23.34 -3.02 -20.41
C ARG A 400 -22.29 -2.21 -19.68
N LEU A 401 -21.97 -2.62 -18.46
CA LEU A 401 -21.00 -1.94 -17.61
C LEU A 401 -20.25 -2.97 -16.77
N SER A 402 -18.92 -2.97 -16.82
CA SER A 402 -18.12 -3.81 -15.92
C SER A 402 -18.03 -3.17 -14.53
N GLN A 403 -17.78 -3.97 -13.49
CA GLN A 403 -17.59 -3.41 -12.14
C GLN A 403 -16.27 -2.63 -12.03
N SER A 404 -15.20 -3.16 -12.61
CA SER A 404 -13.87 -2.53 -12.69
C SER A 404 -13.49 -2.31 -14.17
N PRO A 405 -12.50 -1.44 -14.48
CA PRO A 405 -12.07 -1.19 -15.85
C PRO A 405 -11.73 -2.49 -16.58
N TRP A 406 -12.37 -2.73 -17.73
CA TRP A 406 -12.14 -3.94 -18.50
C TRP A 406 -11.18 -3.66 -19.66
N ILE A 407 -9.91 -3.98 -19.44
CA ILE A 407 -8.82 -3.73 -20.38
C ILE A 407 -8.14 -5.07 -20.69
N ILE A 408 -7.96 -5.39 -21.97
CA ILE A 408 -7.23 -6.58 -22.43
C ILE A 408 -6.08 -6.09 -23.32
N GLY A 409 -4.84 -6.35 -22.89
CA GLY A 409 -3.67 -5.71 -23.49
C GLY A 409 -3.75 -4.19 -23.30
N SER A 410 -3.69 -3.43 -24.39
CA SER A 410 -3.90 -1.98 -24.42
C SER A 410 -5.33 -1.58 -24.81
N GLN A 411 -6.22 -2.53 -25.08
CA GLN A 411 -7.56 -2.25 -25.58
C GLN A 411 -8.61 -2.30 -24.48
N ARG A 412 -9.29 -1.17 -24.28
CA ARG A 412 -10.48 -1.06 -23.44
C ARG A 412 -11.66 -1.77 -24.13
N LYS A 413 -12.38 -2.61 -23.37
CA LYS A 413 -13.49 -3.45 -23.88
C LYS A 413 -14.88 -2.83 -23.67
N LEU A 414 -15.04 -2.02 -22.63
CA LEU A 414 -16.24 -1.21 -22.39
C LEU A 414 -15.82 0.21 -22.06
N ASP A 415 -16.66 1.18 -22.40
CA ASP A 415 -16.38 2.61 -22.27
C ASP A 415 -16.02 3.03 -20.84
N SER A 416 -16.65 2.44 -19.83
CA SER A 416 -16.44 2.76 -18.42
C SER A 416 -16.68 1.54 -17.51
N SER A 417 -16.66 1.78 -16.19
CA SER A 417 -16.92 0.80 -15.15
C SER A 417 -17.60 1.42 -13.94
N VAL A 418 -18.20 0.61 -13.06
CA VAL A 418 -18.78 1.08 -11.79
C VAL A 418 -17.74 1.84 -10.97
N GLU A 419 -16.55 1.27 -10.85
CA GLU A 419 -15.39 1.88 -10.20
C GLU A 419 -15.08 3.27 -10.76
N GLU A 420 -14.97 3.42 -12.08
CA GLU A 420 -14.64 4.71 -12.71
C GLU A 420 -15.74 5.75 -12.54
N LEU A 421 -17.01 5.35 -12.71
CA LEU A 421 -18.15 6.26 -12.53
C LEU A 421 -18.26 6.79 -11.10
N ILE A 422 -17.73 6.06 -10.12
CA ILE A 422 -17.73 6.49 -8.71
C ILE A 422 -16.45 7.28 -8.39
N THR A 423 -15.27 6.79 -8.80
CA THR A 423 -13.97 7.33 -8.34
C THR A 423 -13.48 8.52 -9.17
N GLN A 424 -13.71 8.55 -10.48
CA GLN A 424 -13.23 9.66 -11.32
C GLN A 424 -13.82 11.03 -10.94
N PRO A 425 -15.11 11.14 -10.55
CA PRO A 425 -15.64 12.41 -10.03
C PRO A 425 -15.05 12.81 -8.67
N ILE A 426 -14.54 11.86 -7.88
CA ILE A 426 -13.99 12.09 -6.54
C ILE A 426 -12.58 12.67 -6.62
N LEU A 427 -11.67 12.03 -7.37
CA LEU A 427 -10.23 12.34 -7.31
C LEU A 427 -9.91 13.83 -7.45
N PRO A 428 -10.43 14.58 -8.45
CA PRO A 428 -10.11 16.00 -8.62
C PRO A 428 -10.61 16.90 -7.48
N ARG A 429 -11.49 16.42 -6.61
CA ARG A 429 -12.05 17.17 -5.47
C ARG A 429 -11.23 16.95 -4.19
N PHE A 430 -10.42 15.89 -4.18
CA PHE A 430 -9.56 15.51 -3.06
C PHE A 430 -8.09 15.89 -3.30
N GLY A 431 -7.71 16.20 -4.54
CA GLY A 431 -6.40 16.79 -4.86
C GLY A 431 -5.89 16.36 -6.23
N ALA A 432 -4.93 17.09 -6.80
CA ALA A 432 -4.39 16.78 -8.12
C ALA A 432 -3.66 15.42 -8.16
N ASN A 433 -3.04 15.05 -7.03
CA ASN A 433 -2.29 13.81 -6.86
C ASN A 433 -3.06 12.73 -6.09
N ALA A 434 -4.37 12.95 -5.83
CA ALA A 434 -5.19 12.00 -5.13
C ALA A 434 -5.28 10.68 -5.91
N GLN A 435 -5.20 9.56 -5.20
CA GLN A 435 -5.29 8.22 -5.77
C GLN A 435 -6.38 7.43 -5.06
N SER A 436 -7.04 6.52 -5.78
CA SER A 436 -8.08 5.66 -5.20
C SER A 436 -7.82 4.19 -5.46
N CYS A 437 -8.12 3.37 -4.45
CA CYS A 437 -8.30 1.92 -4.60
C CYS A 437 -9.75 1.57 -4.27
N PHE A 438 -10.46 0.97 -5.24
CA PHE A 438 -11.86 0.61 -5.10
C PHE A 438 -12.02 -0.84 -4.65
N ILE A 439 -12.75 -1.05 -3.55
CA ILE A 439 -12.87 -2.34 -2.86
C ILE A 439 -14.35 -2.67 -2.70
N THR A 440 -14.76 -3.90 -2.99
CA THR A 440 -16.19 -4.29 -2.96
C THR A 440 -16.44 -5.62 -2.28
N SER A 441 -17.61 -5.80 -1.67
CA SER A 441 -18.02 -7.09 -1.10
C SER A 441 -18.56 -8.01 -2.21
N GLY A 442 -17.64 -8.62 -2.97
CA GLY A 442 -17.94 -9.46 -4.12
C GLY A 442 -18.20 -8.68 -5.42
N ARG A 443 -18.60 -9.40 -6.48
CA ARG A 443 -18.75 -8.86 -7.84
C ARG A 443 -19.90 -9.52 -8.60
N GLU A 444 -20.50 -8.78 -9.52
CA GLU A 444 -21.42 -9.27 -10.55
C GLU A 444 -20.81 -9.20 -11.97
N ASP A 445 -21.39 -9.97 -12.89
CA ASP A 445 -20.98 -9.97 -14.30
C ASP A 445 -21.42 -8.66 -15.01
N VAL A 446 -20.88 -8.41 -16.20
CA VAL A 446 -21.13 -7.18 -16.99
C VAL A 446 -22.63 -6.99 -17.27
N ASP A 447 -23.31 -8.09 -17.61
CA ASP A 447 -24.72 -8.18 -18.00
C ASP A 447 -25.71 -8.24 -16.83
N VAL A 448 -25.21 -8.21 -15.60
CA VAL A 448 -26.01 -8.33 -14.37
C VAL A 448 -26.22 -6.95 -13.74
N ARG A 449 -27.47 -6.62 -13.40
CA ARG A 449 -27.78 -5.42 -12.61
C ARG A 449 -27.59 -5.69 -11.11
N CYS A 450 -27.35 -4.65 -10.32
CA CYS A 450 -27.34 -4.73 -8.87
C CYS A 450 -28.33 -3.70 -8.32
N LEU A 451 -29.45 -4.18 -7.80
CA LEU A 451 -30.62 -3.41 -7.38
C LEU A 451 -30.78 -3.44 -5.85
N GLY A 452 -31.98 -3.13 -5.36
CA GLY A 452 -32.28 -3.06 -3.93
C GLY A 452 -31.47 -1.99 -3.23
N LEU A 453 -30.90 -2.33 -2.07
CA LEU A 453 -29.99 -1.42 -1.35
C LEU A 453 -28.63 -1.28 -2.03
N GLY A 454 -28.33 -2.07 -3.05
CA GLY A 454 -27.05 -2.06 -3.75
C GLY A 454 -25.96 -2.90 -3.07
N ARG A 455 -24.80 -2.98 -3.72
CA ARG A 455 -23.62 -3.70 -3.23
C ARG A 455 -22.74 -2.76 -2.39
N PRO A 456 -22.32 -3.18 -1.19
CA PRO A 456 -21.33 -2.48 -0.37
C PRO A 456 -19.97 -2.35 -1.05
N PHE A 457 -19.39 -1.16 -0.95
CA PHE A 457 -18.05 -0.82 -1.43
C PHE A 457 -17.31 0.10 -0.45
N ALA A 458 -15.99 0.15 -0.59
CA ALA A 458 -15.11 1.17 -0.01
C ALA A 458 -14.18 1.74 -1.07
N ILE A 459 -13.73 2.96 -0.83
CA ILE A 459 -12.70 3.67 -1.59
C ILE A 459 -11.62 4.05 -0.59
N GLU A 460 -10.44 3.45 -0.75
CA GLU A 460 -9.24 3.90 -0.08
C GLU A 460 -8.65 5.05 -0.89
N LEU A 461 -8.66 6.26 -0.32
CA LEU A 461 -8.14 7.48 -0.91
C LEU A 461 -6.79 7.84 -0.30
N SER A 462 -5.75 7.84 -1.13
CA SER A 462 -4.40 8.26 -0.76
C SER A 462 -4.10 9.65 -1.32
N ASN A 463 -3.11 10.33 -0.74
CA ASN A 463 -2.56 11.59 -1.27
C ASN A 463 -3.59 12.72 -1.43
N TYR A 464 -4.62 12.76 -0.57
CA TYR A 464 -5.63 13.82 -0.55
C TYR A 464 -5.13 15.10 0.17
N GLU A 465 -5.47 16.26 -0.38
CA GLU A 465 -4.98 17.59 0.03
C GLU A 465 -5.66 18.10 1.30
N LEU A 466 -7.00 18.08 1.35
CA LEU A 466 -7.78 18.69 2.44
C LEU A 466 -7.77 17.86 3.73
N LEU A 467 -7.92 18.52 4.88
CA LEU A 467 -8.16 17.81 6.15
C LEU A 467 -9.51 17.07 6.11
N PRO A 468 -9.65 15.92 6.78
CA PRO A 468 -10.93 15.22 6.93
C PRO A 468 -12.05 16.13 7.43
N SER A 469 -11.78 17.01 8.40
CA SER A 469 -12.76 17.98 8.92
C SER A 469 -13.32 18.89 7.83
N GLN A 470 -12.47 19.35 6.91
CA GLN A 470 -12.88 20.19 5.78
C GLN A 470 -13.60 19.39 4.70
N ILE A 471 -13.20 18.14 4.48
CA ILE A 471 -13.93 17.21 3.61
C ILE A 471 -15.35 17.03 4.14
N ILE A 472 -15.51 16.80 5.45
CA ILE A 472 -16.81 16.66 6.12
C ILE A 472 -17.61 17.96 5.98
N GLN A 473 -17.06 19.12 6.35
CA GLN A 473 -17.74 20.41 6.22
C GLN A 473 -18.26 20.66 4.79
N ARG A 474 -17.46 20.27 3.79
CA ARG A 474 -17.78 20.47 2.38
C ARG A 474 -18.85 19.50 1.88
N TRP A 475 -18.80 18.24 2.30
CA TRP A 475 -19.52 17.15 1.65
C TRP A 475 -20.60 16.46 2.50
N SER A 476 -20.64 16.71 3.80
CA SER A 476 -21.71 16.28 4.70
C SER A 476 -22.87 17.28 4.68
N VAL A 477 -24.09 16.80 4.93
CA VAL A 477 -25.24 17.66 5.23
C VAL A 477 -25.28 18.03 6.72
N ASN A 478 -24.73 17.19 7.60
CA ASN A 478 -24.60 17.43 9.04
C ASN A 478 -23.22 18.06 9.36
N ASN A 479 -23.00 19.28 8.90
CA ASN A 479 -21.71 19.98 9.00
C ASN A 479 -21.41 20.61 10.38
N ASN A 480 -22.26 20.37 11.40
CA ASN A 480 -22.00 20.83 12.76
C ASN A 480 -20.94 19.93 13.43
N LEU A 481 -19.67 20.34 13.34
CA LEU A 481 -18.54 19.66 13.99
C LEU A 481 -18.52 19.82 15.52
N ASP A 482 -19.38 20.69 16.09
CA ASP A 482 -19.43 21.02 17.52
C ASP A 482 -20.30 20.05 18.35
N VAL A 483 -20.95 19.09 17.71
CA VAL A 483 -21.70 18.05 18.42
C VAL A 483 -20.71 16.95 18.75
N GLU A 484 -20.58 16.62 20.04
CA GLU A 484 -19.86 15.42 20.51
C GLU A 484 -20.28 14.24 19.63
N CYS A 485 -19.40 13.87 18.69
CA CYS A 485 -19.68 12.80 17.75
C CYS A 485 -19.77 11.53 18.59
N ASN A 486 -20.97 11.00 18.79
CA ASN A 486 -21.15 9.65 19.28
C ASN A 486 -20.31 8.73 18.38
N GLU A 487 -19.36 8.00 18.96
CA GLU A 487 -18.39 7.18 18.22
C GLU A 487 -19.05 6.15 17.28
N ASP A 488 -20.32 5.84 17.55
CA ASP A 488 -21.13 4.88 16.81
C ASP A 488 -22.01 5.50 15.68
N GLU A 489 -22.09 6.83 15.56
CA GLU A 489 -22.87 7.46 14.49
C GLU A 489 -22.04 7.67 13.21
N PRO A 490 -22.53 7.20 12.04
CA PRO A 490 -21.78 7.29 10.79
C PRO A 490 -21.73 8.73 10.25
N LEU A 491 -20.52 9.21 9.94
CA LEU A 491 -20.33 10.51 9.31
C LEU A 491 -20.72 10.48 7.81
N ASP A 492 -21.85 11.08 7.47
CA ASP A 492 -22.34 11.12 6.09
C ASP A 492 -21.49 12.00 5.17
N LEU A 493 -21.47 11.63 3.89
CA LEU A 493 -20.95 12.44 2.79
C LEU A 493 -22.03 12.60 1.71
N LEU A 494 -23.25 12.94 2.14
CA LEU A 494 -24.44 12.91 1.29
C LEU A 494 -24.38 13.91 0.12
N LYS A 495 -23.76 15.09 0.28
CA LYS A 495 -23.57 16.04 -0.83
C LYS A 495 -22.63 15.46 -1.88
N LEU A 496 -21.59 14.73 -1.45
CA LEU A 496 -20.67 14.05 -2.37
C LEU A 496 -21.37 12.89 -3.10
N ALA A 497 -22.20 12.11 -2.39
CA ALA A 497 -23.00 11.07 -3.02
C ALA A 497 -23.94 11.62 -4.09
N SER A 498 -24.63 12.72 -3.79
CA SER A 498 -25.52 13.43 -4.72
C SER A 498 -24.77 13.94 -5.95
N PHE A 499 -23.58 14.53 -5.74
CA PHE A 499 -22.71 14.96 -6.83
C PHE A 499 -22.31 13.79 -7.73
N ILE A 500 -21.79 12.69 -7.16
CA ILE A 500 -21.41 11.49 -7.93
C ILE A 500 -22.61 11.00 -8.76
N ASN A 501 -23.77 10.83 -8.12
CA ASN A 501 -25.00 10.38 -8.77
C ASN A 501 -25.37 11.22 -10.00
N SER A 502 -25.23 12.55 -9.92
CA SER A 502 -25.49 13.46 -11.05
C SER A 502 -24.57 13.24 -12.27
N THR A 503 -23.40 12.63 -12.08
CA THR A 503 -22.40 12.41 -13.14
C THR A 503 -22.46 11.01 -13.78
N THR A 504 -23.19 10.07 -13.17
CA THR A 504 -23.21 8.65 -13.60
C THR A 504 -24.03 8.36 -14.86
N GLN A 505 -24.76 9.36 -15.38
CA GLN A 505 -25.69 9.21 -16.50
C GLN A 505 -26.77 8.14 -16.25
N GLY A 506 -27.16 7.92 -15.00
CA GLY A 506 -28.17 6.93 -14.61
C GLY A 506 -27.73 5.47 -14.77
N ARG A 507 -26.43 5.20 -15.01
CA ARG A 507 -25.91 3.83 -15.11
C ARG A 507 -25.61 3.20 -13.75
N VAL A 508 -25.25 4.04 -12.78
CA VAL A 508 -24.93 3.68 -11.40
C VAL A 508 -25.58 4.70 -10.48
N PHE A 509 -26.02 4.27 -9.31
CA PHE A 509 -26.48 5.16 -8.25
C PHE A 509 -25.81 4.71 -6.95
N ILE A 510 -25.26 5.64 -6.18
CA ILE A 510 -24.66 5.35 -4.88
C ILE A 510 -25.50 5.94 -3.74
N ARG A 511 -25.45 5.26 -2.61
CA ARG A 511 -26.11 5.65 -1.37
C ARG A 511 -25.25 5.32 -0.16
N ASP A 512 -25.68 5.80 0.99
CA ASP A 512 -25.08 5.53 2.30
C ASP A 512 -23.57 5.88 2.34
N LEU A 513 -23.13 6.86 1.52
CA LEU A 513 -21.73 7.25 1.43
C LEU A 513 -21.32 7.93 2.74
N GLN A 514 -20.30 7.40 3.39
CA GLN A 514 -19.85 7.83 4.71
C GLN A 514 -18.35 7.62 4.89
N LEU A 515 -17.79 8.32 5.86
CA LEU A 515 -16.42 8.08 6.30
C LEU A 515 -16.37 6.89 7.25
N VAL A 516 -15.39 5.99 7.05
CA VAL A 516 -15.20 4.81 7.91
C VAL A 516 -13.74 4.62 8.26
N SER A 517 -13.46 3.88 9.33
CA SER A 517 -12.08 3.47 9.65
C SER A 517 -11.60 2.35 8.72
N SER A 518 -10.28 2.29 8.49
CA SER A 518 -9.64 1.22 7.72
C SER A 518 -9.92 -0.18 8.30
N LYS A 519 -9.91 -0.29 9.65
CA LYS A 519 -10.22 -1.53 10.39
C LYS A 519 -11.65 -2.00 10.06
N SER A 520 -12.63 -1.10 10.10
CA SER A 520 -14.04 -1.39 9.78
C SER A 520 -14.21 -1.84 8.33
N ALA A 521 -13.64 -1.09 7.37
CA ALA A 521 -13.72 -1.41 5.95
C ALA A 521 -13.13 -2.78 5.60
N THR A 522 -11.92 -3.07 6.08
CA THR A 522 -11.21 -4.31 5.77
C THR A 522 -11.94 -5.53 6.36
N ALA A 523 -12.40 -5.44 7.60
CA ALA A 523 -13.11 -6.53 8.26
C ALA A 523 -14.45 -6.84 7.59
N ALA A 524 -15.26 -5.81 7.35
CA ALA A 524 -16.63 -5.97 6.84
C ALA A 524 -16.68 -6.46 5.39
N LEU A 525 -15.77 -5.99 4.53
CA LEU A 525 -15.72 -6.41 3.13
C LEU A 525 -15.27 -7.87 3.00
N LYS A 526 -14.29 -8.29 3.79
CA LYS A 526 -13.76 -9.68 3.80
C LYS A 526 -14.75 -10.67 4.39
N LEU A 527 -15.28 -10.41 5.60
CA LEU A 527 -16.36 -11.20 6.20
C LEU A 527 -17.55 -11.30 5.24
N GLY A 528 -17.74 -10.21 4.50
CA GLY A 528 -18.82 -10.07 3.58
C GLY A 528 -18.79 -10.85 2.30
N GLU A 529 -17.61 -11.08 1.77
CA GLU A 529 -17.44 -11.91 0.59
C GLU A 529 -17.71 -13.39 0.91
N MET A 530 -17.41 -13.82 2.15
CA MET A 530 -17.38 -15.24 2.53
C MET A 530 -18.70 -15.79 3.09
N HIS A 531 -19.46 -15.02 3.88
CA HIS A 531 -20.48 -15.61 4.76
C HIS A 531 -21.94 -15.22 4.46
N LYS A 532 -22.20 -14.35 3.48
CA LYS A 532 -23.55 -13.78 3.31
C LYS A 532 -24.40 -14.47 2.29
N ALA A 533 -25.69 -14.55 2.60
CA ALA A 533 -26.69 -14.85 1.60
C ALA A 533 -26.79 -13.72 0.57
N LYS A 534 -27.10 -14.11 -0.66
CA LYS A 534 -27.36 -13.21 -1.77
C LYS A 534 -28.72 -13.55 -2.38
N CYS A 535 -29.46 -12.50 -2.70
CA CYS A 535 -30.75 -12.58 -3.33
C CYS A 535 -30.63 -12.13 -4.79
N TYR A 536 -31.20 -12.93 -5.68
CA TYR A 536 -31.17 -12.73 -7.12
C TYR A 536 -32.57 -12.79 -7.70
N ARG A 537 -32.74 -12.17 -8.85
CA ARG A 537 -33.94 -12.25 -9.67
C ARG A 537 -33.54 -12.43 -11.12
N ALA A 538 -34.16 -13.37 -11.81
CA ALA A 538 -33.81 -13.73 -13.17
C ALA A 538 -35.03 -13.81 -14.07
N VAL A 539 -34.83 -13.45 -15.34
CA VAL A 539 -35.72 -13.87 -16.44
C VAL A 539 -35.16 -15.17 -16.96
N CYS A 540 -35.98 -16.21 -16.92
CA CYS A 540 -35.61 -17.53 -17.37
C CYS A 540 -36.47 -17.93 -18.56
N TRP A 541 -35.88 -18.70 -19.46
CA TRP A 541 -36.56 -19.28 -20.61
C TRP A 541 -36.61 -20.79 -20.46
N CYS A 542 -37.80 -21.34 -20.66
CA CYS A 542 -38.06 -22.77 -20.74
C CYS A 542 -38.85 -23.03 -22.03
N PRO A 543 -38.25 -23.64 -23.06
CA PRO A 543 -38.97 -23.96 -24.28
C PRO A 543 -40.12 -24.95 -24.04
N GLN A 544 -40.98 -25.11 -25.04
CA GLN A 544 -42.08 -26.09 -25.05
C GLN A 544 -43.17 -25.73 -24.04
N GLY A 545 -43.60 -24.47 -24.08
CA GLY A 545 -44.71 -23.94 -23.28
C GLY A 545 -44.34 -23.61 -21.83
N GLY A 546 -43.06 -23.37 -21.54
CA GLY A 546 -42.63 -22.80 -20.26
C GLY A 546 -42.72 -23.73 -19.06
N ILE A 547 -42.87 -23.09 -17.90
CA ILE A 547 -43.18 -23.75 -16.64
C ILE A 547 -44.67 -24.10 -16.61
N ASN A 548 -45.01 -25.23 -16.02
CA ASN A 548 -46.38 -25.64 -15.78
C ASN A 548 -46.49 -26.36 -14.42
N THR A 549 -47.73 -26.67 -14.01
CA THR A 549 -47.99 -27.33 -12.73
C THR A 549 -47.24 -28.66 -12.59
N GLU A 550 -47.13 -29.47 -13.65
CA GLU A 550 -46.42 -30.76 -13.60
C GLU A 550 -44.93 -30.58 -13.26
N LEU A 551 -44.26 -29.61 -13.88
CA LEU A 551 -42.85 -29.32 -13.60
C LEU A 551 -42.66 -28.83 -12.17
N LEU A 552 -43.55 -27.96 -11.68
CA LEU A 552 -43.50 -27.50 -10.29
C LEU A 552 -43.75 -28.62 -9.28
N MET A 553 -44.58 -29.61 -9.63
CA MET A 553 -44.75 -30.81 -8.80
C MET A 553 -43.48 -31.67 -8.75
N LYS A 554 -42.70 -31.76 -9.84
CA LYS A 554 -41.36 -32.39 -9.81
C LYS A 554 -40.41 -31.66 -8.87
N MET A 555 -40.43 -30.32 -8.86
CA MET A 555 -39.65 -29.53 -7.90
C MET A 555 -40.08 -29.80 -6.46
N LEU A 556 -41.39 -29.82 -6.20
CA LEU A 556 -41.93 -30.13 -4.87
C LEU A 556 -41.43 -31.50 -4.40
N GLN A 557 -41.64 -32.54 -5.22
CA GLN A 557 -41.19 -33.90 -4.94
C GLN A 557 -39.70 -33.94 -4.60
N TYR A 558 -38.87 -33.26 -5.40
CA TYR A 558 -37.43 -33.18 -5.18
C TYR A 558 -37.09 -32.55 -3.82
N THR A 559 -37.72 -31.41 -3.48
CA THR A 559 -37.46 -30.73 -2.20
C THR A 559 -37.99 -31.50 -0.98
N THR A 560 -39.15 -32.18 -1.11
CA THR A 560 -39.75 -32.97 -0.02
C THR A 560 -38.95 -34.24 0.26
N LEU A 561 -38.46 -34.93 -0.80
CA LEU A 561 -37.58 -36.10 -0.67
C LEU A 561 -36.29 -35.77 0.09
N LEU A 562 -35.74 -34.58 -0.11
CA LEU A 562 -34.52 -34.12 0.55
C LEU A 562 -34.75 -33.71 2.01
N ASN A 563 -35.90 -33.14 2.35
CA ASN A 563 -36.13 -32.52 3.65
C ASN A 563 -36.65 -33.47 4.75
N ARG A 564 -37.08 -34.71 4.44
CA ARG A 564 -37.49 -35.77 5.41
C ARG A 564 -38.34 -35.30 6.61
N THR A 565 -39.10 -34.21 6.48
CA THR A 565 -40.04 -33.73 7.50
C THR A 565 -41.47 -33.94 6.99
N ASN A 566 -42.27 -34.64 7.78
CA ASN A 566 -43.65 -35.03 7.46
C ASN A 566 -44.67 -33.86 7.52
N GLU A 567 -44.22 -32.60 7.55
CA GLU A 567 -45.10 -31.45 7.83
C GLU A 567 -45.68 -30.76 6.58
N ASN A 568 -45.34 -31.16 5.35
CA ASN A 568 -45.71 -30.42 4.13
C ASN A 568 -46.71 -31.15 3.20
N ILE A 569 -47.56 -32.02 3.73
CA ILE A 569 -48.56 -32.73 2.89
C ILE A 569 -49.72 -31.80 2.46
N ASP A 570 -50.04 -30.76 3.23
CA ASP A 570 -51.13 -29.81 2.89
C ASP A 570 -50.79 -28.85 1.72
N HIS A 571 -49.51 -28.69 1.38
CA HIS A 571 -49.07 -27.85 0.24
C HIS A 571 -49.19 -28.53 -1.12
N VAL A 572 -49.34 -29.86 -1.16
CA VAL A 572 -49.39 -30.64 -2.41
C VAL A 572 -50.66 -30.32 -3.22
N ASN A 573 -51.77 -29.98 -2.53
CA ASN A 573 -53.07 -29.68 -3.14
C ASN A 573 -53.25 -28.21 -3.57
N THR A 574 -52.23 -27.35 -3.39
CA THR A 574 -52.33 -25.89 -3.63
C THR A 574 -51.41 -25.35 -4.73
N ILE A 575 -50.54 -26.17 -5.32
CA ILE A 575 -49.63 -25.72 -6.39
C ILE A 575 -50.35 -25.74 -7.74
N HIS A 576 -50.51 -24.56 -8.34
CA HIS A 576 -51.08 -24.34 -9.67
C HIS A 576 -50.25 -23.29 -10.41
N TRP A 577 -50.07 -23.46 -11.73
CA TRP A 577 -49.42 -22.49 -12.59
C TRP A 577 -50.39 -21.92 -13.64
N PRO A 578 -50.47 -20.59 -13.81
CA PRO A 578 -49.75 -19.54 -13.09
C PRO A 578 -50.23 -19.38 -11.63
N PRO A 579 -49.38 -18.89 -10.71
CA PRO A 579 -49.75 -18.79 -9.30
C PRO A 579 -50.90 -17.81 -9.06
N ASN A 580 -51.81 -18.18 -8.15
CA ASN A 580 -52.90 -17.30 -7.75
C ASN A 580 -52.37 -16.02 -7.09
N LYS A 581 -52.99 -14.89 -7.42
CA LYS A 581 -52.75 -13.62 -6.72
C LYS A 581 -53.38 -13.70 -5.33
N ILE A 582 -52.59 -13.37 -4.32
CA ILE A 582 -53.10 -13.16 -2.95
C ILE A 582 -53.50 -11.69 -2.85
N ASN A 583 -54.61 -11.36 -2.19
CA ASN A 583 -55.23 -10.01 -2.17
C ASN A 583 -54.28 -8.84 -1.79
N SER A 584 -53.08 -9.10 -1.27
CA SER A 584 -52.03 -8.11 -0.95
C SER A 584 -50.88 -8.01 -1.97
N ILE A 585 -50.73 -8.96 -2.90
CA ILE A 585 -49.60 -9.03 -3.85
C ILE A 585 -50.11 -8.82 -5.28
N LYS A 586 -49.43 -7.97 -6.06
CA LYS A 586 -49.81 -7.66 -7.47
C LYS A 586 -49.72 -8.86 -8.43
N TYR A 587 -48.97 -9.90 -8.07
CA TYR A 587 -48.71 -11.12 -8.86
C TYR A 587 -48.50 -12.31 -7.92
N GLY A 588 -48.77 -13.53 -8.40
CA GLY A 588 -48.59 -14.74 -7.60
C GLY A 588 -47.12 -15.16 -7.45
N LYS A 589 -46.81 -15.92 -6.38
CA LYS A 589 -45.47 -16.47 -6.10
C LYS A 589 -45.58 -17.92 -5.59
N ILE A 590 -44.66 -18.79 -6.01
CA ILE A 590 -44.55 -20.18 -5.52
C ILE A 590 -43.14 -20.42 -5.01
N TYR A 591 -43.03 -20.85 -3.75
CA TYR A 591 -41.74 -21.01 -3.08
C TYR A 591 -41.35 -22.48 -2.93
N PHE A 592 -40.05 -22.75 -3.09
CA PHE A 592 -39.42 -24.05 -2.86
C PHE A 592 -38.12 -23.90 -2.08
N GLY A 593 -37.67 -24.98 -1.46
CA GLY A 593 -36.42 -25.05 -0.71
C GLY A 593 -36.61 -25.30 0.79
N PRO A 594 -35.52 -25.35 1.58
CA PRO A 594 -34.14 -25.26 1.11
C PRO A 594 -33.71 -26.49 0.30
N LEU A 595 -32.65 -26.36 -0.50
CA LEU A 595 -32.00 -27.50 -1.16
C LEU A 595 -30.50 -27.27 -1.32
N ASP A 596 -29.74 -28.36 -1.28
CA ASP A 596 -28.29 -28.33 -1.50
C ASP A 596 -27.96 -28.74 -2.94
N ILE A 597 -26.96 -28.05 -3.52
CA ILE A 597 -26.42 -28.34 -4.85
C ILE A 597 -24.92 -28.57 -4.80
N HIS A 598 -24.40 -29.28 -5.79
CA HIS A 598 -22.97 -29.42 -6.03
C HIS A 598 -22.61 -28.71 -7.34
N GLN A 599 -21.77 -27.67 -7.24
CA GLN A 599 -21.30 -26.89 -8.38
C GLN A 599 -19.82 -27.12 -8.61
N LEU A 600 -19.47 -27.71 -9.75
CA LEU A 600 -18.11 -27.58 -10.28
C LEU A 600 -17.85 -26.13 -10.67
N THR A 601 -16.59 -25.69 -10.57
CA THR A 601 -16.17 -24.39 -11.10
C THR A 601 -16.68 -24.23 -12.55
N PRO A 602 -17.52 -23.21 -12.86
CA PRO A 602 -18.15 -23.11 -14.17
C PRO A 602 -17.18 -23.02 -15.33
N ILE A 603 -17.55 -23.55 -16.50
CA ILE A 603 -16.69 -23.56 -17.70
C ILE A 603 -16.16 -22.16 -18.02
N ARG A 604 -17.04 -21.15 -18.04
CA ARG A 604 -16.70 -19.76 -18.38
C ARG A 604 -15.70 -19.10 -17.44
N VAL A 605 -15.41 -19.70 -16.27
CA VAL A 605 -14.44 -19.17 -15.29
C VAL A 605 -13.25 -20.09 -15.05
N LEU A 606 -13.16 -21.25 -15.71
CA LEU A 606 -12.05 -22.20 -15.52
C LEU A 606 -10.68 -21.63 -15.87
N HIS A 607 -10.62 -20.71 -16.85
CA HIS A 607 -9.37 -20.04 -17.22
C HIS A 607 -8.79 -19.17 -16.09
N ARG A 608 -9.58 -18.84 -15.06
CA ARG A 608 -9.19 -17.95 -13.94
C ARG A 608 -9.34 -18.58 -12.55
N ARG A 609 -10.00 -19.74 -12.43
CA ARG A 609 -10.26 -20.41 -11.14
C ARG A 609 -9.94 -21.90 -11.24
N PRO A 610 -9.38 -22.51 -10.19
CA PRO A 610 -9.13 -23.95 -10.18
C PRO A 610 -10.43 -24.74 -10.28
N LEU A 611 -10.37 -25.90 -10.92
CA LEU A 611 -11.47 -26.86 -10.98
C LEU A 611 -11.73 -27.40 -9.57
N LEU A 612 -12.87 -27.04 -8.98
CA LEU A 612 -13.28 -27.48 -7.65
C LEU A 612 -14.77 -27.77 -7.66
N ASN A 613 -15.19 -28.83 -6.96
CA ASN A 613 -16.60 -29.09 -6.68
C ASN A 613 -16.95 -28.47 -5.32
N ARG A 614 -17.99 -27.63 -5.28
CA ARG A 614 -18.43 -26.96 -4.05
C ARG A 614 -19.88 -27.28 -3.78
N LYS A 615 -20.16 -27.76 -2.57
CA LYS A 615 -21.53 -27.81 -2.05
C LYS A 615 -22.00 -26.37 -1.82
N ARG A 616 -23.23 -26.06 -2.23
CA ARG A 616 -23.89 -24.76 -2.02
C ARG A 616 -25.30 -24.96 -1.55
N THR A 617 -25.75 -24.14 -0.62
CA THR A 617 -27.15 -24.16 -0.16
C THR A 617 -27.96 -23.09 -0.88
N ILE A 618 -29.08 -23.50 -1.48
CA ILE A 618 -30.13 -22.61 -1.95
C ILE A 618 -31.19 -22.55 -0.85
N TYR A 619 -31.30 -21.39 -0.20
CA TYR A 619 -32.21 -21.20 0.92
C TYR A 619 -33.67 -21.18 0.47
N HIS A 620 -33.97 -20.48 -0.62
CA HIS A 620 -35.26 -20.59 -1.28
C HIS A 620 -35.19 -20.24 -2.77
N LEU A 621 -36.14 -20.79 -3.52
CA LEU A 621 -36.45 -20.47 -4.91
C LEU A 621 -37.89 -19.99 -4.96
N CYS A 622 -38.16 -18.96 -5.76
CA CYS A 622 -39.50 -18.40 -5.93
C CYS A 622 -39.79 -18.27 -7.43
N PHE A 623 -40.83 -18.97 -7.89
CA PHE A 623 -41.29 -18.94 -9.27
C PHE A 623 -42.48 -18.00 -9.42
N MET A 624 -42.44 -17.18 -10.47
CA MET A 624 -43.46 -16.18 -10.75
C MET A 624 -43.78 -16.15 -12.25
N SER A 625 -45.05 -15.97 -12.59
CA SER A 625 -45.48 -15.84 -13.99
C SER A 625 -44.86 -14.58 -14.61
N TYR A 626 -44.22 -14.71 -15.78
CA TYR A 626 -43.67 -13.56 -16.50
C TYR A 626 -44.78 -12.56 -16.85
N VAL A 627 -45.84 -13.02 -17.52
CA VAL A 627 -46.97 -12.18 -17.96
C VAL A 627 -47.58 -11.38 -16.80
N GLU A 628 -47.86 -12.04 -15.67
CA GLU A 628 -48.46 -11.36 -14.52
C GLU A 628 -47.51 -10.37 -13.84
N THR A 629 -46.23 -10.75 -13.72
CA THR A 629 -45.22 -9.92 -13.05
C THR A 629 -44.94 -8.66 -13.86
N ILE A 630 -44.78 -8.81 -15.17
CA ILE A 630 -44.53 -7.69 -16.08
C ILE A 630 -45.76 -6.78 -16.18
N GLY A 631 -46.97 -7.35 -16.22
CA GLY A 631 -48.23 -6.60 -16.26
C GLY A 631 -48.50 -5.73 -15.03
N ALA A 632 -47.81 -5.98 -13.91
CA ALA A 632 -47.93 -5.18 -12.68
C ALA A 632 -47.30 -3.78 -12.76
N ASN A 633 -46.59 -3.46 -13.85
CA ASN A 633 -45.97 -2.16 -14.13
C ASN A 633 -45.12 -1.61 -12.98
N ILE A 634 -44.18 -2.42 -12.51
CA ILE A 634 -43.20 -2.02 -11.50
C ILE A 634 -41.86 -1.75 -12.19
N PHE A 635 -41.27 -0.59 -11.87
CA PHE A 635 -40.04 -0.08 -12.50
C PHE A 635 -38.89 -1.09 -12.54
N GLU A 636 -38.69 -1.89 -11.48
CA GLU A 636 -37.62 -2.89 -11.41
C GLU A 636 -37.70 -3.93 -12.55
N PHE A 637 -38.90 -4.23 -13.04
CA PHE A 637 -39.14 -5.18 -14.12
C PHE A 637 -39.17 -4.54 -15.52
N ASP A 638 -39.01 -3.23 -15.64
CA ASP A 638 -39.16 -2.56 -16.95
C ASP A 638 -38.14 -3.05 -17.98
N ASP A 639 -36.89 -3.32 -17.56
CA ASP A 639 -35.85 -3.92 -18.40
C ASP A 639 -36.24 -5.30 -18.92
N PHE A 640 -36.99 -6.06 -18.10
CA PHE A 640 -37.41 -7.41 -18.45
C PHE A 640 -38.47 -7.45 -19.55
N LYS A 641 -39.30 -6.40 -19.68
CA LYS A 641 -40.35 -6.28 -20.72
C LYS A 641 -39.83 -6.53 -22.14
N SER A 642 -38.56 -6.20 -22.39
CA SER A 642 -37.97 -6.35 -23.73
C SER A 642 -37.83 -7.80 -24.18
N TRP A 643 -37.80 -8.77 -23.26
CA TRP A 643 -37.59 -10.18 -23.59
C TRP A 643 -38.77 -10.83 -24.31
N SER A 644 -40.00 -10.35 -24.09
CA SER A 644 -41.17 -10.85 -24.83
C SER A 644 -41.18 -10.47 -26.32
N LYS A 645 -40.27 -9.59 -26.76
CA LYS A 645 -40.04 -9.30 -28.18
C LYS A 645 -39.20 -10.38 -28.87
N LEU A 646 -38.45 -11.17 -28.10
CA LEU A 646 -37.49 -12.15 -28.60
C LEU A 646 -37.90 -13.60 -28.30
N TYR A 647 -38.67 -13.81 -27.22
CA TYR A 647 -39.12 -15.12 -26.77
C TYR A 647 -40.64 -15.12 -26.54
N PRO A 648 -41.35 -16.22 -26.81
CA PRO A 648 -42.77 -16.33 -26.50
C PRO A 648 -43.03 -16.14 -24.99
N GLU A 649 -44.04 -15.34 -24.64
CA GLU A 649 -44.32 -14.98 -23.24
C GLU A 649 -44.67 -16.18 -22.36
N ASP A 650 -45.30 -17.21 -22.94
CA ASP A 650 -45.65 -18.46 -22.29
C ASP A 650 -44.44 -19.38 -22.04
N GLU A 651 -43.30 -19.12 -22.70
CA GLU A 651 -42.02 -19.80 -22.44
C GLU A 651 -41.14 -19.08 -21.41
N LEU A 652 -41.58 -17.90 -20.94
CA LEU A 652 -40.84 -17.08 -19.99
C LEU A 652 -41.39 -17.21 -18.58
N PHE A 653 -40.50 -17.18 -17.60
CA PHE A 653 -40.86 -17.06 -16.19
C PHE A 653 -39.83 -16.24 -15.42
N ILE A 654 -40.24 -15.71 -14.27
CA ILE A 654 -39.34 -15.00 -13.35
C ILE A 654 -38.98 -15.92 -12.21
N LEU A 655 -37.69 -15.95 -11.87
CA LEU A 655 -37.13 -16.74 -10.78
C LEU A 655 -36.43 -15.83 -9.78
N GLU A 656 -36.89 -15.79 -8.53
CA GLU A 656 -36.14 -15.20 -7.41
C GLU A 656 -35.42 -16.30 -6.61
N ILE A 657 -34.20 -16.01 -6.17
CA ILE A 657 -33.29 -17.00 -5.59
C ILE A 657 -32.60 -16.37 -4.39
N ARG A 658 -32.67 -17.00 -3.21
CA ARG A 658 -31.80 -16.69 -2.07
C ARG A 658 -30.85 -17.85 -1.85
N CYS A 659 -29.56 -17.59 -1.87
CA CYS A 659 -28.54 -18.64 -1.84
C CYS A 659 -27.30 -18.23 -1.05
N GLU A 660 -26.49 -19.22 -0.69
CA GLU A 660 -25.19 -19.07 -0.05
C GLU A 660 -24.22 -18.23 -0.89
N ALA A 661 -23.28 -17.56 -0.23
CA ALA A 661 -22.20 -16.83 -0.87
C ALA A 661 -21.44 -17.68 -1.90
N GLY A 662 -21.18 -17.10 -3.07
CA GLY A 662 -20.39 -17.73 -4.12
C GLY A 662 -21.13 -18.83 -4.89
N THR A 663 -22.45 -18.92 -4.77
CA THR A 663 -23.30 -19.71 -5.67
C THR A 663 -23.29 -19.10 -7.07
N TYR A 664 -23.09 -19.96 -8.07
CA TYR A 664 -23.12 -19.60 -9.49
C TYR A 664 -24.55 -19.76 -10.03
N VAL A 665 -25.30 -18.66 -10.02
CA VAL A 665 -26.75 -18.66 -10.30
C VAL A 665 -27.10 -19.07 -11.72
N LYS A 666 -26.32 -18.62 -12.73
CA LYS A 666 -26.59 -19.00 -14.13
C LYS A 666 -26.53 -20.52 -14.27
N GLU A 667 -25.49 -21.11 -13.70
CA GLU A 667 -25.23 -22.54 -13.74
C GLU A 667 -26.22 -23.37 -12.91
N LEU A 668 -26.82 -22.81 -11.85
CA LEU A 668 -27.96 -23.43 -11.15
C LEU A 668 -29.17 -23.60 -12.07
N VAL A 669 -29.41 -22.65 -12.98
CA VAL A 669 -30.55 -22.68 -13.91
C VAL A 669 -30.29 -23.67 -15.05
N HIS A 670 -29.24 -23.44 -15.85
CA HIS A 670 -28.99 -24.18 -17.09
C HIS A 670 -28.14 -25.45 -16.91
N GLY A 671 -27.58 -25.68 -15.72
CA GLY A 671 -26.85 -26.91 -15.36
C GLY A 671 -25.40 -27.01 -15.83
N ASP A 672 -24.90 -26.04 -16.60
CA ASP A 672 -23.53 -26.01 -17.15
C ASP A 672 -23.08 -27.35 -17.76
N LEU A 673 -23.92 -27.93 -18.63
CA LEU A 673 -23.69 -29.25 -19.24
C LEU A 673 -23.51 -30.37 -18.21
N GLY A 674 -24.31 -30.36 -17.13
CA GLY A 674 -24.29 -31.36 -16.06
C GLY A 674 -23.26 -31.11 -14.96
N ARG A 675 -22.55 -29.97 -15.00
CA ARG A 675 -21.54 -29.58 -14.00
C ARG A 675 -22.12 -28.96 -12.73
N CYS A 676 -23.40 -28.61 -12.75
CA CYS A 676 -24.19 -28.28 -11.57
C CYS A 676 -25.26 -29.35 -11.35
N ASN A 677 -25.21 -30.04 -10.21
CA ASN A 677 -26.13 -31.12 -9.89
C ASN A 677 -26.62 -31.07 -8.42
N PRO A 678 -27.94 -31.08 -8.16
CA PRO A 678 -28.98 -30.80 -9.15
C PRO A 678 -28.87 -29.37 -9.70
N SER A 679 -29.39 -29.19 -10.91
CA SER A 679 -29.75 -27.90 -11.51
C SER A 679 -31.25 -27.89 -11.83
N LEU A 680 -31.85 -26.73 -12.08
CA LEU A 680 -33.27 -26.64 -12.45
C LEU A 680 -33.55 -27.40 -13.76
N ALA A 681 -32.66 -27.28 -14.75
CA ALA A 681 -32.70 -28.08 -15.97
C ALA A 681 -32.79 -29.59 -15.69
N SER A 682 -31.92 -30.09 -14.79
CA SER A 682 -31.93 -31.52 -14.43
C SER A 682 -33.17 -31.96 -13.64
N ILE A 683 -33.70 -31.11 -12.75
CA ILE A 683 -34.89 -31.42 -11.96
C ILE A 683 -36.13 -31.47 -12.85
N PHE A 684 -36.27 -30.52 -13.76
CA PHE A 684 -37.41 -30.47 -14.68
C PHE A 684 -37.30 -31.46 -15.84
N GLY A 685 -36.10 -31.99 -16.10
CA GLY A 685 -35.84 -32.82 -17.28
C GLY A 685 -36.06 -32.04 -18.58
N ARG A 686 -35.81 -30.72 -18.54
CA ARG A 686 -36.00 -29.79 -19.66
C ARG A 686 -34.78 -28.91 -19.82
N GLN A 687 -34.60 -28.38 -21.03
CA GLN A 687 -33.65 -27.29 -21.23
C GLN A 687 -34.17 -26.04 -20.53
N LEU A 688 -33.30 -25.37 -19.77
CA LEU A 688 -33.56 -24.08 -19.17
C LEU A 688 -32.38 -23.17 -19.45
N ASP A 689 -32.65 -21.89 -19.66
CA ASP A 689 -31.62 -20.87 -19.76
C ASP A 689 -32.01 -19.59 -19.00
N ILE A 690 -31.01 -18.74 -18.76
CA ILE A 690 -31.14 -17.49 -18.03
C ILE A 690 -30.85 -16.31 -18.96
N LEU A 691 -31.88 -15.53 -19.27
CA LEU A 691 -31.79 -14.43 -20.22
C LEU A 691 -31.26 -13.14 -19.57
N ALA A 692 -31.69 -12.90 -18.34
CA ALA A 692 -31.29 -11.74 -17.56
C ALA A 692 -31.19 -12.09 -16.07
N LEU A 693 -30.30 -11.42 -15.37
CA LEU A 693 -30.06 -11.62 -13.95
C LEU A 693 -29.83 -10.28 -13.25
N ASP A 694 -30.43 -10.13 -12.09
CA ASP A 694 -30.26 -9.02 -11.17
C ASP A 694 -29.85 -9.56 -9.81
N VAL A 695 -28.91 -8.88 -9.16
CA VAL A 695 -28.71 -8.98 -7.72
C VAL A 695 -29.73 -8.06 -7.07
N ILE A 696 -30.63 -8.57 -6.24
CA ILE A 696 -31.68 -7.78 -5.57
C ILE A 696 -31.40 -7.60 -4.06
N GLY A 697 -30.45 -8.36 -3.51
CA GLY A 697 -30.04 -8.22 -2.12
C GLY A 697 -28.65 -8.79 -1.85
N VAL A 698 -27.84 -8.05 -1.12
CA VAL A 698 -26.59 -8.52 -0.51
C VAL A 698 -26.78 -8.34 0.99
N GLU A 699 -26.91 -9.45 1.75
CA GLU A 699 -27.24 -9.41 3.18
C GLU A 699 -26.01 -9.00 4.02
N LEU A 700 -25.52 -7.77 3.83
CA LEU A 700 -24.49 -7.12 4.64
C LEU A 700 -25.05 -5.90 5.34
N ASP A 701 -25.02 -5.95 6.66
CA ASP A 701 -25.28 -4.77 7.48
C ASP A 701 -23.99 -3.93 7.68
N TRP A 702 -23.42 -3.50 6.55
CA TRP A 702 -22.26 -2.60 6.46
C TRP A 702 -22.11 -2.08 5.00
N PRO A 703 -21.73 -0.81 4.80
CA PRO A 703 -21.60 0.21 5.84
C PRO A 703 -22.98 0.51 6.46
N THR A 704 -23.03 1.16 7.61
CA THR A 704 -24.30 1.41 8.30
C THR A 704 -25.24 2.19 7.40
N ARG A 705 -26.51 1.82 7.33
CA ARG A 705 -27.48 2.52 6.49
C ARG A 705 -27.72 3.92 7.06
N LEU A 706 -27.55 4.94 6.23
CA LEU A 706 -27.84 6.33 6.62
C LEU A 706 -29.35 6.60 6.56
N LYS A 707 -29.83 7.51 7.41
CA LYS A 707 -31.22 8.00 7.35
C LYS A 707 -31.46 8.68 6.00
N ASP A 708 -32.64 8.47 5.45
CA ASP A 708 -33.00 9.10 4.17
C ASP A 708 -33.25 10.60 4.42
N PRO A 709 -32.54 11.51 3.74
CA PRO A 709 -32.72 12.95 3.93
C PRO A 709 -34.13 13.45 3.56
N ILE A 710 -34.91 12.68 2.79
CA ILE A 710 -36.25 13.06 2.31
C ILE A 710 -37.38 12.55 3.22
N LEU A 711 -37.09 11.68 4.19
CA LEU A 711 -38.08 11.08 5.10
C LEU A 711 -38.12 11.73 6.50
N ASN A 712 -37.55 12.93 6.67
CA ASN A 712 -37.69 13.74 7.88
C ASN A 712 -38.89 14.69 7.79
#